data_AF-A0A9X2EMQ4-F1
#
_entry.id   AF-A0A9X2EMQ4-F1
#
_cell.length_a   1.000
_cell.length_b   1.000
_cell.length_c   1.000
_cell.angle_alpha   90.00
_cell.angle_beta   90.00
_cell.angle_gamma   90.00
#
_symmetry.space_group_name_H-M   'P 1'
#
loop_
_entity.id
_entity.type
_entity.pdbx_description
1 polymer ?
#
loop_
_entity_poly.entity_id
_entity_poly.type
_entity_poly.pdbx_seq_one_letter_code
_entity_poly.pdbx_strand_id
1 'polypeptide(L)'
;MNHIFIRTAIASALMIGTQGAGATQPADDYVAGQSYGGGSQVCSGGDLFTAQWWATSSQKPADALTANNRWDSPWILEEAGACDGSASDDSGSGNDDDTDTDTDSDTDSDGGNGNTGSGGSSDSDTYIVGQAYRQGSEVCYGGDLFVTQWWANGDDHPTDALSVENTWDSPWILQDVDGCSSDDTDNSDNGDDTTPISVNVSTSQAQVTGGGTVVLDADASGGDSNLSYSWAQLSPNSPDADITTATSASTTVTLPSTTYDISYVFSLIVSDGESREEAQVTVKSLAVDNTGEDDDNNGSESAITANISASTNNVGCSGTVNLDASQSTGGTDMSYIWSQTSGPVVKMTSYTGNSSFVTLAEVYSDVTYTFQLTASDSTEASDVGEVSISQNGCAAADGHVMGVSELNATEESITGSDSLLEEVKATVETRNNAIVEAVLAGRGANPENVLRVESILSEEDWDYLFSLRAEEYTYTNFLRAVAKFPAFCGDYTDGRDAEEICRKSLAVMFAHYGQETGAHATGWDVPEWRQGLYWLREIGWTEESSGGYGACDAGNSWAAEAWPCAINDDGGYKSYFGRGAKQLSWNYNYGPFSQAMYSDIYTLLEAPELVADTWLNLASSIFFFVYPQPPKPSILHVIDGTWEPNSVDLANNLTPGFGVTTNIINGAIECSKGTEDYRSEYRIEYYQRTADYFDVEIPADEELGCADMGQFQTGGAASLDIYWDKDWGWSADTPDNGSYACQLVNYQTAYSALNEGDYAKCVEGNFDMTTDYQD
;
A
#
# COMPACT_ATOMS: atom_id res chain seq x y z
N MET A 1 -54.47 -16.98 4.83
CA MET A 1 -54.29 -18.28 5.52
C MET A 1 -53.23 -19.10 4.79
N ASN A 2 -51.99 -19.24 5.25
CA ASN A 2 -51.16 -18.39 6.14
C ASN A 2 -49.67 -18.74 5.90
N HIS A 3 -48.74 -17.97 6.47
CA HIS A 3 -47.30 -17.93 6.15
C HIS A 3 -46.47 -19.14 6.65
N ILE A 4 -45.33 -19.41 5.99
CA ILE A 4 -43.93 -19.29 6.51
C ILE A 4 -42.94 -19.93 5.51
N PHE A 5 -41.76 -19.30 5.32
CA PHE A 5 -40.63 -19.76 4.49
C PHE A 5 -39.31 -19.26 5.10
N ILE A 6 -38.20 -19.99 4.87
CA ILE A 6 -36.80 -19.60 5.19
C ILE A 6 -35.91 -20.26 4.12
N ARG A 7 -35.26 -19.60 3.15
CA ARG A 7 -35.20 -18.17 2.74
C ARG A 7 -34.26 -17.35 3.66
N THR A 8 -33.95 -16.05 3.55
CA THR A 8 -34.05 -14.99 2.49
C THR A 8 -35.38 -14.70 1.78
N ALA A 9 -35.42 -13.56 1.09
CA ALA A 9 -36.26 -13.27 -0.06
C ALA A 9 -35.54 -12.23 -0.96
N ILE A 10 -34.42 -12.57 -1.61
CA ILE A 10 -34.44 -13.21 -2.95
C ILE A 10 -35.84 -13.55 -3.46
N ALA A 11 -36.34 -12.71 -4.35
CA ALA A 11 -37.15 -13.13 -5.49
C ALA A 11 -36.45 -12.64 -6.77
N SER A 12 -35.58 -13.47 -7.34
CA SER A 12 -35.00 -13.19 -8.65
C SER A 12 -36.10 -13.28 -9.71
N ALA A 13 -36.54 -12.14 -10.23
CA ALA A 13 -37.49 -12.05 -11.33
C ALA A 13 -37.02 -10.95 -12.31
N LEU A 14 -36.09 -11.32 -13.19
CA LEU A 14 -35.72 -10.51 -14.34
C LEU A 14 -36.97 -10.32 -15.22
N MET A 15 -37.47 -9.09 -15.33
CA MET A 15 -38.27 -8.65 -16.48
C MET A 15 -38.15 -7.13 -16.65
N ILE A 16 -37.90 -6.71 -17.88
CA ILE A 16 -37.67 -5.32 -18.26
C ILE A 16 -39.00 -4.53 -18.21
N GLY A 17 -38.96 -3.32 -17.66
CA GLY A 17 -40.09 -2.39 -17.63
C GLY A 17 -39.60 -0.94 -17.56
N THR A 18 -39.39 -0.32 -18.71
CA THR A 18 -38.96 1.08 -18.83
C THR A 18 -40.11 2.06 -18.58
N GLN A 19 -39.86 3.16 -17.86
CA GLN A 19 -40.24 4.56 -18.21
C GLN A 19 -40.30 5.51 -17.00
N GLY A 20 -40.01 6.78 -17.27
CA GLY A 20 -40.81 7.89 -16.74
C GLY A 20 -40.27 8.59 -15.50
N ALA A 21 -40.27 9.92 -15.52
CA ALA A 21 -39.88 10.77 -14.40
C ALA A 21 -41.10 11.31 -13.62
N GLY A 22 -40.90 11.58 -12.33
CA GLY A 22 -41.61 12.64 -11.59
C GLY A 22 -42.81 12.25 -10.73
N ALA A 23 -42.60 12.16 -9.41
CA ALA A 23 -43.54 12.58 -8.37
C ALA A 23 -42.83 12.56 -6.99
N THR A 24 -43.09 13.56 -6.13
CA THR A 24 -42.71 13.48 -4.71
C THR A 24 -43.63 12.51 -3.96
N GLN A 25 -43.09 11.73 -3.02
CA GLN A 25 -43.87 10.97 -2.04
C GLN A 25 -43.96 11.77 -0.73
N PRO A 26 -45.12 11.79 -0.04
CA PRO A 26 -45.20 12.29 1.33
C PRO A 26 -44.54 11.30 2.31
N ALA A 27 -44.13 11.79 3.48
CA ALA A 27 -43.60 10.95 4.55
C ALA A 27 -44.68 10.06 5.19
N ASP A 28 -44.28 8.89 5.72
CA ASP A 28 -45.17 7.93 6.37
C ASP A 28 -45.66 8.38 7.76
N ASP A 29 -46.81 7.87 8.21
CA ASP A 29 -47.32 8.08 9.57
C ASP A 29 -46.40 7.44 10.64
N TYR A 30 -46.17 8.15 11.76
CA TYR A 30 -45.38 7.64 12.88
C TYR A 30 -46.03 6.43 13.58
N VAL A 31 -45.28 5.34 13.66
CA VAL A 31 -45.68 4.07 14.29
C VAL A 31 -45.11 3.99 15.71
N ALA A 32 -45.97 4.14 16.71
CA ALA A 32 -45.56 4.09 18.10
C ALA A 32 -44.95 2.72 18.48
N GLY A 33 -43.69 2.72 18.92
CA GLY A 33 -42.92 1.52 19.26
C GLY A 33 -42.00 1.00 18.17
N GLN A 34 -41.97 1.62 16.99
CA GLN A 34 -40.95 1.42 15.97
C GLN A 34 -39.73 2.32 16.26
N SER A 35 -38.52 1.82 15.95
CA SER A 35 -37.29 2.63 15.93
C SER A 35 -37.03 3.15 14.52
N TYR A 36 -36.39 4.31 14.40
CA TYR A 36 -36.18 5.01 13.13
C TYR A 36 -34.72 5.44 12.99
N GLY A 37 -34.14 5.27 11.80
CA GLY A 37 -32.77 5.68 11.49
C GLY A 37 -32.66 7.19 11.26
N GLY A 38 -31.44 7.74 11.34
CA GLY A 38 -31.19 9.14 10.99
C GLY A 38 -31.67 9.45 9.55
N GLY A 39 -32.28 10.62 9.36
CA GLY A 39 -32.93 11.02 8.10
C GLY A 39 -34.35 10.48 7.90
N SER A 40 -34.86 9.59 8.76
CA SER A 40 -36.25 9.10 8.65
C SER A 40 -37.24 10.23 8.93
N GLN A 41 -38.10 10.53 7.95
CA GLN A 41 -39.19 11.49 8.11
C GLN A 41 -40.51 10.79 8.47
N VAL A 42 -41.28 11.36 9.39
CA VAL A 42 -42.60 10.84 9.82
C VAL A 42 -43.61 11.96 10.07
N CYS A 43 -44.88 11.69 9.71
CA CYS A 43 -46.02 12.50 10.12
C CYS A 43 -46.48 12.11 11.52
N SER A 44 -46.61 13.07 12.44
CA SER A 44 -47.04 12.81 13.84
C SER A 44 -47.95 13.90 14.37
N GLY A 45 -49.27 13.70 14.25
CA GLY A 45 -50.28 14.62 14.79
C GLY A 45 -50.66 15.79 13.88
N GLY A 46 -50.22 15.75 12.62
CA GLY A 46 -50.41 16.82 11.60
C GLY A 46 -49.09 17.47 11.19
N ASP A 47 -48.06 17.35 12.03
CA ASP A 47 -46.74 17.94 11.83
C ASP A 47 -45.74 16.90 11.27
N LEU A 48 -44.77 17.37 10.48
CA LEU A 48 -43.68 16.57 9.90
C LEU A 48 -42.43 16.64 10.78
N PHE A 49 -41.85 15.48 11.11
CA PHE A 49 -40.63 15.38 11.92
C PHE A 49 -39.57 14.50 11.25
N THR A 50 -38.30 14.89 11.35
CA THR A 50 -37.16 14.04 10.97
C THR A 50 -36.47 13.48 12.21
N ALA A 51 -36.03 12.23 12.15
CA ALA A 51 -35.08 11.67 13.10
C ALA A 51 -33.66 12.20 12.77
N GLN A 52 -33.11 13.06 13.60
CA GLN A 52 -31.76 13.64 13.46
C GLN A 52 -30.65 12.57 13.56
N TRP A 53 -30.90 11.53 14.34
CA TRP A 53 -30.09 10.31 14.47
C TRP A 53 -31.02 9.14 14.82
N TRP A 54 -30.48 7.98 15.19
CA TRP A 54 -31.29 6.83 15.58
C TRP A 54 -32.26 7.13 16.73
N ALA A 55 -33.55 7.22 16.43
CA ALA A 55 -34.62 7.36 17.40
C ALA A 55 -35.07 5.97 17.87
N THR A 56 -34.91 5.68 19.16
CA THR A 56 -35.38 4.40 19.72
C THR A 56 -36.91 4.37 19.81
N SER A 57 -37.48 3.17 19.82
CA SER A 57 -38.91 2.90 20.07
C SER A 57 -39.53 3.53 21.33
N SER A 58 -38.71 4.10 22.23
CA SER A 58 -39.15 4.83 23.42
C SER A 58 -39.29 6.34 23.23
N GLN A 59 -38.58 6.92 22.27
CA GLN A 59 -38.47 8.36 22.00
C GLN A 59 -39.38 8.77 20.83
N LYS A 60 -40.19 9.80 21.00
CA LYS A 60 -41.32 10.12 20.12
C LYS A 60 -41.17 11.49 19.47
N PRO A 61 -41.72 11.70 18.26
CA PRO A 61 -41.71 13.01 17.61
C PRO A 61 -42.25 14.15 18.50
N ALA A 62 -43.32 13.86 19.25
CA ALA A 62 -43.91 14.81 20.19
C ALA A 62 -42.98 15.25 21.35
N ASP A 63 -41.93 14.49 21.69
CA ASP A 63 -41.00 14.85 22.76
C ASP A 63 -40.16 16.08 22.35
N ALA A 64 -39.88 16.24 21.04
CA ALA A 64 -39.19 17.38 20.45
C ALA A 64 -39.89 18.72 20.73
N LEU A 65 -41.23 18.71 20.81
CA LEU A 65 -42.05 19.89 21.13
C LEU A 65 -41.92 20.36 22.58
N THR A 66 -41.20 19.61 23.42
CA THR A 66 -40.98 19.89 24.85
C THR A 66 -39.52 19.83 25.29
N ALA A 67 -38.60 19.59 24.35
CA ALA A 67 -37.15 19.67 24.55
C ALA A 67 -36.70 21.10 24.90
N ASN A 68 -35.64 21.27 25.70
CA ASN A 68 -35.07 22.60 25.97
C ASN A 68 -34.02 22.97 24.92
N ASN A 69 -33.32 21.99 24.36
CA ASN A 69 -32.29 22.14 23.32
C ASN A 69 -32.51 21.11 22.19
N ARG A 70 -31.97 21.40 21.00
CA ARG A 70 -32.05 20.55 19.79
C ARG A 70 -31.57 19.11 19.99
N TRP A 71 -30.61 18.89 20.90
CA TRP A 71 -30.02 17.58 21.21
C TRP A 71 -30.74 16.81 22.32
N ASP A 72 -31.71 17.39 23.01
CA ASP A 72 -32.46 16.69 24.07
C ASP A 72 -33.50 15.68 23.50
N SER A 73 -33.69 15.65 22.17
CA SER A 73 -34.62 14.78 21.44
C SER A 73 -33.99 14.29 20.12
N PRO A 74 -34.08 13.00 19.76
CA PRO A 74 -33.63 12.51 18.46
C PRO A 74 -34.52 13.00 17.31
N TRP A 75 -35.74 13.45 17.60
CA TRP A 75 -36.66 14.03 16.64
C TRP A 75 -36.51 15.55 16.59
N ILE A 76 -36.61 16.14 15.39
CA ILE A 76 -36.79 17.57 15.16
C ILE A 76 -38.09 17.80 14.38
N LEU A 77 -38.79 18.88 14.68
CA LEU A 77 -39.93 19.37 13.91
C LEU A 77 -39.40 20.08 12.66
N GLU A 78 -39.74 19.58 11.47
CA GLU A 78 -39.41 20.24 10.20
C GLU A 78 -40.45 21.30 9.86
N GLU A 79 -41.71 20.89 9.76
CA GLU A 79 -42.80 21.75 9.33
C GLU A 79 -44.11 21.38 10.04
N ALA A 80 -44.71 22.37 10.71
CA ALA A 80 -45.97 22.21 11.42
C ALA A 80 -47.16 22.29 10.44
N GLY A 81 -48.09 21.33 10.54
CA GLY A 81 -49.25 21.20 9.64
C GLY A 81 -48.95 20.65 8.24
N ALA A 82 -47.70 20.31 7.90
CA ALA A 82 -47.33 19.79 6.58
C ALA A 82 -48.06 18.49 6.17
N CYS A 83 -48.54 17.72 7.15
CA CYS A 83 -49.31 16.50 6.91
C CYS A 83 -50.84 16.70 6.94
N ASP A 84 -51.35 17.93 7.15
CA ASP A 84 -52.79 18.25 7.09
C ASP A 84 -53.21 18.55 5.64
N GLY A 85 -53.51 17.48 4.90
CA GLY A 85 -53.60 17.48 3.44
C GLY A 85 -54.69 18.39 2.84
N SER A 86 -54.31 19.62 2.45
CA SER A 86 -55.15 20.52 1.65
C SER A 86 -54.35 21.44 0.70
N ALA A 87 -53.77 20.87 -0.35
CA ALA A 87 -53.25 21.63 -1.49
C ALA A 87 -54.40 22.10 -2.42
N SER A 88 -54.20 23.21 -3.14
CA SER A 88 -55.18 23.75 -4.11
C SER A 88 -54.55 23.94 -5.50
N ASP A 89 -55.18 23.39 -6.53
CA ASP A 89 -54.70 23.38 -7.91
C ASP A 89 -54.60 24.78 -8.55
N ASP A 90 -53.64 24.96 -9.45
CA ASP A 90 -53.92 25.51 -10.78
C ASP A 90 -52.98 24.86 -11.83
N SER A 91 -53.49 24.60 -13.03
CA SER A 91 -52.76 23.89 -14.09
C SER A 91 -53.30 24.26 -15.48
N GLY A 92 -52.42 24.65 -16.41
CA GLY A 92 -52.75 24.95 -17.80
C GLY A 92 -51.93 24.12 -18.78
N SER A 93 -52.58 23.39 -19.70
CA SER A 93 -51.97 22.43 -20.63
C SER A 93 -52.48 22.60 -22.07
N GLY A 94 -51.76 21.98 -23.03
CA GLY A 94 -51.97 22.02 -24.49
C GLY A 94 -50.65 21.65 -25.19
N ASN A 95 -50.28 20.37 -25.46
CA ASN A 95 -50.98 19.22 -26.05
C ASN A 95 -51.00 19.25 -27.60
N ASP A 96 -50.43 18.22 -28.25
CA ASP A 96 -50.99 17.44 -29.38
C ASP A 96 -49.94 16.47 -30.00
N ASP A 97 -50.40 15.27 -30.40
CA ASP A 97 -49.66 14.11 -30.91
C ASP A 97 -49.52 14.12 -32.48
N ASP A 98 -49.13 13.11 -33.29
CA ASP A 98 -48.81 11.67 -33.12
C ASP A 98 -48.10 11.04 -34.37
N THR A 99 -47.50 9.83 -34.26
CA THR A 99 -47.21 8.72 -35.26
C THR A 99 -46.75 8.93 -36.74
N ASP A 100 -46.18 7.97 -37.52
CA ASP A 100 -45.36 6.72 -37.37
C ASP A 100 -45.09 6.05 -38.77
N THR A 101 -44.09 5.14 -38.94
CA THR A 101 -43.83 4.14 -40.06
C THR A 101 -43.57 4.63 -41.54
N ASP A 102 -42.91 3.95 -42.50
CA ASP A 102 -42.36 2.56 -42.65
C ASP A 102 -41.34 2.32 -43.83
N THR A 103 -40.62 1.17 -43.82
CA THR A 103 -40.09 0.29 -44.93
C THR A 103 -38.94 0.61 -45.98
N ASP A 104 -37.93 -0.30 -45.98
CA ASP A 104 -37.36 -1.18 -47.07
C ASP A 104 -36.11 -0.97 -48.01
N SER A 105 -35.27 -2.03 -48.02
CA SER A 105 -34.60 -2.77 -49.16
C SER A 105 -33.25 -2.37 -49.87
N ASP A 106 -32.34 -3.37 -49.95
CA ASP A 106 -31.47 -3.87 -51.08
C ASP A 106 -30.50 -2.95 -51.90
N THR A 107 -29.34 -3.37 -52.45
CA THR A 107 -28.46 -4.61 -52.47
C THR A 107 -26.94 -4.18 -52.39
N ASP A 108 -25.81 -4.84 -52.79
CA ASP A 108 -25.46 -5.96 -53.69
C ASP A 108 -24.03 -6.57 -53.45
N SER A 109 -23.42 -7.27 -54.43
CA SER A 109 -22.58 -8.47 -54.21
C SER A 109 -21.10 -8.47 -54.71
N ASP A 110 -20.20 -9.01 -53.86
CA ASP A 110 -19.21 -10.13 -54.07
C ASP A 110 -18.00 -10.09 -55.07
N GLY A 111 -16.91 -10.79 -54.68
CA GLY A 111 -15.82 -11.35 -55.52
C GLY A 111 -14.39 -10.78 -55.35
N GLY A 112 -13.29 -11.55 -55.13
CA GLY A 112 -13.16 -12.96 -54.73
C GLY A 112 -11.78 -13.65 -54.99
N ASN A 113 -11.35 -14.54 -54.07
CA ASN A 113 -10.45 -15.73 -54.22
C ASN A 113 -8.91 -15.60 -54.50
N GLY A 114 -8.05 -16.41 -53.84
CA GLY A 114 -6.59 -16.48 -54.11
C GLY A 114 -5.64 -17.32 -53.20
N ASN A 115 -5.87 -18.63 -53.02
CA ASN A 115 -5.00 -19.63 -52.33
C ASN A 115 -3.56 -19.72 -52.99
N THR A 116 -2.41 -20.10 -52.40
CA THR A 116 -2.00 -21.19 -51.45
C THR A 116 -0.59 -20.99 -50.81
N GLY A 117 -0.31 -21.57 -49.64
CA GLY A 117 1.05 -21.85 -49.12
C GLY A 117 1.05 -22.65 -47.80
N SER A 118 2.02 -23.55 -47.54
CA SER A 118 2.02 -24.45 -46.34
C SER A 118 3.37 -25.15 -46.05
N GLY A 119 3.75 -25.24 -44.75
CA GLY A 119 4.65 -26.28 -44.21
C GLY A 119 6.05 -25.83 -43.73
N GLY A 120 6.52 -26.41 -42.61
CA GLY A 120 7.77 -26.09 -41.88
C GLY A 120 7.43 -25.58 -40.47
N SER A 121 7.47 -26.35 -39.38
CA SER A 121 8.53 -27.20 -38.80
C SER A 121 9.64 -26.36 -38.16
N SER A 122 9.64 -26.31 -36.83
CA SER A 122 10.61 -25.60 -35.99
C SER A 122 11.82 -26.49 -35.69
N ASP A 123 12.81 -26.44 -36.58
CA ASP A 123 14.22 -26.56 -36.20
C ASP A 123 14.78 -25.13 -36.24
N SER A 124 15.57 -24.71 -35.25
CA SER A 124 16.15 -23.36 -35.19
C SER A 124 17.26 -23.20 -36.25
N ASP A 125 17.10 -22.22 -37.15
CA ASP A 125 18.03 -21.99 -38.26
C ASP A 125 19.39 -21.50 -37.75
N THR A 126 20.50 -22.04 -38.25
CA THR A 126 21.83 -21.52 -37.87
C THR A 126 22.02 -20.09 -38.41
N TYR A 127 22.53 -19.16 -37.60
CA TYR A 127 22.72 -17.76 -38.01
C TYR A 127 23.60 -17.60 -39.27
N ILE A 128 23.15 -16.75 -40.20
CA ILE A 128 23.77 -16.50 -41.50
C ILE A 128 24.23 -15.04 -41.57
N VAL A 129 25.54 -14.83 -41.47
CA VAL A 129 26.19 -13.51 -41.61
C VAL A 129 25.75 -12.82 -42.91
N GLY A 130 25.26 -11.58 -42.82
CA GLY A 130 24.76 -10.81 -43.96
C GLY A 130 23.26 -10.98 -44.27
N GLN A 131 22.54 -11.85 -43.55
CA GLN A 131 21.09 -12.00 -43.66
C GLN A 131 20.36 -11.08 -42.68
N ALA A 132 19.29 -10.43 -43.13
CA ALA A 132 18.40 -9.67 -42.25
C ALA A 132 17.28 -10.56 -41.71
N TYR A 133 16.94 -10.38 -40.44
CA TYR A 133 15.99 -11.19 -39.68
C TYR A 133 14.84 -10.32 -39.15
N ARG A 134 13.62 -10.89 -39.12
CA ARG A 134 12.41 -10.22 -38.62
C ARG A 134 12.27 -10.45 -37.13
N GLN A 135 11.54 -9.60 -36.42
CA GLN A 135 11.14 -9.83 -35.02
C GLN A 135 10.59 -11.26 -34.82
N GLY A 136 11.03 -11.94 -33.76
CA GLY A 136 10.67 -13.33 -33.48
C GLY A 136 11.31 -14.36 -34.43
N SER A 137 12.51 -14.09 -34.95
CA SER A 137 13.33 -15.07 -35.65
C SER A 137 14.36 -15.66 -34.67
N GLU A 138 14.22 -16.94 -34.38
CA GLU A 138 15.16 -17.70 -33.54
C GLU A 138 16.32 -18.25 -34.39
N VAL A 139 17.55 -18.14 -33.90
CA VAL A 139 18.76 -18.65 -34.57
C VAL A 139 19.76 -19.25 -33.58
N CYS A 140 20.45 -20.31 -34.02
CA CYS A 140 21.57 -20.88 -33.26
C CYS A 140 22.90 -20.20 -33.60
N TYR A 141 23.69 -19.85 -32.58
CA TYR A 141 25.07 -19.38 -32.74
C TYR A 141 25.94 -19.78 -31.55
N GLY A 142 27.11 -20.39 -31.79
CA GLY A 142 28.08 -20.77 -30.74
C GLY A 142 27.73 -22.06 -29.98
N GLY A 143 26.44 -22.28 -29.73
CA GLY A 143 25.85 -23.35 -28.91
C GLY A 143 24.47 -22.90 -28.40
N ASP A 144 24.37 -21.59 -28.19
CA ASP A 144 23.23 -20.87 -27.65
C ASP A 144 22.16 -20.54 -28.71
N LEU A 145 20.94 -20.31 -28.23
CA LEU A 145 19.79 -19.87 -29.01
C LEU A 145 19.57 -18.36 -28.81
N PHE A 146 19.43 -17.62 -29.91
CA PHE A 146 19.17 -16.18 -29.90
C PHE A 146 17.89 -15.85 -30.66
N VAL A 147 17.08 -14.91 -30.16
CA VAL A 147 15.89 -14.39 -30.85
C VAL A 147 16.01 -12.91 -31.14
N THR A 148 15.45 -12.47 -32.26
CA THR A 148 15.36 -11.06 -32.62
C THR A 148 14.23 -10.33 -31.89
N GLN A 149 14.58 -9.32 -31.10
CA GLN A 149 13.64 -8.45 -30.40
C GLN A 149 12.88 -7.51 -31.36
N TRP A 150 13.50 -7.12 -32.49
CA TRP A 150 12.86 -6.40 -33.59
C TRP A 150 13.47 -6.79 -34.95
N TRP A 151 13.56 -5.87 -35.92
CA TRP A 151 14.23 -6.13 -37.19
C TRP A 151 15.76 -6.02 -37.04
N ALA A 152 16.47 -7.13 -37.22
CA ALA A 152 17.93 -7.17 -37.32
C ALA A 152 18.37 -7.09 -38.79
N ASN A 153 19.38 -6.28 -39.07
CA ASN A 153 19.99 -6.12 -40.39
C ASN A 153 21.14 -7.12 -40.59
N GLY A 154 21.62 -7.26 -41.83
CA GLY A 154 22.70 -8.20 -42.15
C GLY A 154 24.07 -7.89 -41.52
N ASP A 155 24.24 -6.70 -40.95
CA ASP A 155 25.45 -6.28 -40.24
C ASP A 155 25.32 -6.42 -38.70
N ASP A 156 24.13 -6.75 -38.17
CA ASP A 156 23.84 -6.88 -36.73
C ASP A 156 24.01 -8.34 -36.27
N HIS A 157 24.76 -8.61 -35.19
CA HIS A 157 25.26 -9.95 -34.85
C HIS A 157 24.71 -10.48 -33.51
N PRO A 158 24.37 -11.79 -33.37
CA PRO A 158 23.73 -12.31 -32.15
C PRO A 158 24.53 -12.09 -30.87
N THR A 159 25.86 -12.18 -30.93
CA THR A 159 26.75 -11.95 -29.78
C THR A 159 26.76 -10.50 -29.28
N ASP A 160 26.25 -9.54 -30.05
CA ASP A 160 26.21 -8.13 -29.63
C ASP A 160 25.32 -7.99 -28.37
N ALA A 161 24.29 -8.83 -28.27
CA ALA A 161 23.42 -9.02 -27.10
C ALA A 161 24.18 -9.38 -25.80
N LEU A 162 25.37 -9.99 -25.91
CA LEU A 162 26.20 -10.40 -24.76
C LEU A 162 27.18 -9.29 -24.33
N SER A 163 27.06 -8.09 -24.90
CA SER A 163 28.05 -7.01 -24.75
C SER A 163 27.45 -5.60 -24.59
N VAL A 164 26.13 -5.52 -24.50
CA VAL A 164 25.38 -4.26 -24.29
C VAL A 164 25.02 -4.08 -22.82
N GLU A 165 25.00 -2.83 -22.36
CA GLU A 165 24.60 -2.49 -20.98
C GLU A 165 23.08 -2.61 -20.77
N ASN A 166 22.28 -2.53 -21.84
CA ASN A 166 20.83 -2.71 -21.79
C ASN A 166 20.34 -3.60 -22.95
N THR A 167 19.25 -4.34 -22.75
CA THR A 167 18.68 -5.24 -23.77
C THR A 167 18.20 -4.52 -25.03
N TRP A 168 17.73 -3.28 -24.93
CA TRP A 168 17.27 -2.48 -26.08
C TRP A 168 18.39 -1.91 -26.96
N ASP A 169 19.66 -2.07 -26.59
CA ASP A 169 20.79 -1.62 -27.43
C ASP A 169 21.22 -2.67 -28.48
N SER A 170 20.63 -3.88 -28.46
CA SER A 170 20.87 -4.96 -29.42
C SER A 170 19.56 -5.49 -30.03
N PRO A 171 19.45 -5.65 -31.37
CA PRO A 171 18.26 -6.26 -31.99
C PRO A 171 18.12 -7.77 -31.71
N TRP A 172 19.15 -8.39 -31.14
CA TRP A 172 19.18 -9.78 -30.68
C TRP A 172 19.12 -9.83 -29.15
N ILE A 173 18.51 -10.88 -28.61
CA ILE A 173 18.61 -11.29 -27.20
C ILE A 173 18.96 -12.77 -27.13
N LEU A 174 19.74 -13.15 -26.11
CA LEU A 174 20.00 -14.54 -25.75
C LEU A 174 18.71 -15.14 -25.18
N GLN A 175 18.25 -16.26 -25.74
CA GLN A 175 17.01 -16.94 -25.37
C GLN A 175 17.27 -18.17 -24.50
N ASP A 176 18.33 -18.93 -24.80
CA ASP A 176 18.72 -20.12 -24.05
C ASP A 176 20.22 -20.43 -24.24
N VAL A 177 20.89 -20.90 -23.18
CA VAL A 177 22.34 -21.20 -23.15
C VAL A 177 22.54 -22.68 -23.43
N ASP A 178 23.42 -23.02 -24.37
CA ASP A 178 23.52 -24.38 -24.96
C ASP A 178 22.19 -24.93 -25.53
N GLY A 179 21.13 -24.11 -25.67
CA GLY A 179 19.78 -24.48 -26.13
C GLY A 179 19.68 -25.03 -27.56
N CYS A 180 20.78 -25.08 -28.31
CA CYS A 180 20.87 -25.79 -29.60
C CYS A 180 21.62 -27.14 -29.51
N SER A 181 21.93 -27.61 -28.30
CA SER A 181 22.51 -28.93 -28.05
C SER A 181 21.46 -30.04 -28.23
N SER A 182 21.83 -31.10 -28.94
CA SER A 182 20.89 -32.18 -29.33
C SER A 182 21.44 -33.57 -28.99
N ASP A 183 21.28 -33.98 -27.72
CA ASP A 183 21.56 -35.34 -27.26
C ASP A 183 20.37 -35.91 -26.43
N ASP A 184 19.40 -36.50 -27.13
CA ASP A 184 18.33 -37.34 -26.58
C ASP A 184 18.84 -38.76 -26.31
N THR A 185 19.14 -39.10 -25.04
CA THR A 185 19.16 -40.51 -24.58
C THR A 185 18.77 -40.69 -23.11
N ASP A 186 17.79 -41.57 -22.88
CA ASP A 186 17.27 -41.98 -21.57
C ASP A 186 18.10 -43.08 -20.87
N ASN A 187 18.11 -43.03 -19.52
CA ASN A 187 18.32 -44.12 -18.56
C ASN A 187 19.71 -44.79 -18.39
N SER A 188 20.39 -44.49 -17.26
CA SER A 188 20.88 -45.55 -16.37
C SER A 188 21.12 -45.11 -14.91
N ASP A 189 20.41 -45.74 -13.98
CA ASP A 189 20.63 -45.73 -12.53
C ASP A 189 22.10 -46.02 -12.13
N ASN A 190 22.75 -45.05 -11.48
CA ASN A 190 23.71 -45.25 -10.39
C ASN A 190 23.57 -44.07 -9.42
N GLY A 191 23.31 -44.32 -8.14
CA GLY A 191 23.38 -43.26 -7.12
C GLY A 191 24.82 -42.83 -6.86
N ASP A 192 25.10 -41.54 -6.95
CA ASP A 192 26.38 -40.96 -6.51
C ASP A 192 26.35 -40.65 -5.00
N ASP A 193 27.53 -40.58 -4.40
CA ASP A 193 27.76 -40.32 -2.96
C ASP A 193 28.02 -38.81 -2.77
N THR A 194 27.12 -37.97 -3.30
CA THR A 194 27.21 -36.51 -3.24
C THR A 194 27.14 -36.05 -1.79
N THR A 195 28.30 -35.76 -1.20
CA THR A 195 28.37 -35.11 0.10
C THR A 195 27.75 -33.72 -0.02
N PRO A 196 26.71 -33.38 0.77
CA PRO A 196 26.04 -32.09 0.65
C PRO A 196 27.03 -30.93 0.70
N ILE A 197 26.81 -29.92 -0.12
CA ILE A 197 27.58 -28.68 -0.05
C ILE A 197 27.39 -28.09 1.36
N SER A 198 28.42 -27.44 1.86
CA SER A 198 28.45 -26.81 3.17
C SER A 198 29.32 -25.57 3.04
N VAL A 199 28.64 -24.44 2.84
CA VAL A 199 29.23 -23.12 2.63
C VAL A 199 29.27 -22.34 3.93
N ASN A 200 30.42 -21.72 4.20
CA ASN A 200 30.54 -20.65 5.20
C ASN A 200 30.95 -19.39 4.45
N VAL A 201 30.32 -18.27 4.78
CA VAL A 201 30.59 -16.97 4.16
C VAL A 201 31.22 -16.02 5.17
N SER A 202 32.16 -15.20 4.73
CA SER A 202 32.89 -14.28 5.60
C SER A 202 33.28 -13.00 4.89
N THR A 203 33.50 -11.94 5.65
CA THR A 203 34.04 -10.67 5.15
C THR A 203 35.36 -10.36 5.86
N SER A 204 36.32 -9.84 5.10
CA SER A 204 37.59 -9.32 5.64
C SER A 204 37.40 -8.12 6.59
N GLN A 205 36.30 -7.38 6.46
CA GLN A 205 35.90 -6.30 7.37
C GLN A 205 34.36 -6.24 7.47
N ALA A 206 33.80 -6.42 8.66
CA ALA A 206 32.35 -6.27 8.90
C ALA A 206 31.88 -4.79 8.82
N GLN A 207 32.82 -3.84 8.76
CA GLN A 207 32.55 -2.41 8.75
C GLN A 207 33.64 -1.65 7.98
N VAL A 208 33.25 -0.65 7.19
CA VAL A 208 34.10 0.38 6.58
C VAL A 208 33.57 1.78 6.92
N THR A 209 34.25 2.85 6.52
CA THR A 209 33.83 4.23 6.81
C THR A 209 34.16 5.15 5.63
N GLY A 210 33.15 5.84 5.12
CA GLY A 210 33.22 6.68 3.94
C GLY A 210 33.18 5.94 2.61
N GLY A 211 32.54 4.77 2.57
CA GLY A 211 32.72 3.80 1.49
C GLY A 211 34.08 3.11 1.57
N GLY A 212 34.26 2.04 0.80
CA GLY A 212 35.52 1.30 0.83
C GLY A 212 35.41 -0.11 0.27
N THR A 213 36.58 -0.71 0.05
CA THR A 213 36.69 -2.05 -0.51
C THR A 213 36.78 -3.10 0.61
N VAL A 214 35.87 -4.05 0.56
CA VAL A 214 35.93 -5.31 1.33
C VAL A 214 36.21 -6.48 0.39
N VAL A 215 36.60 -7.60 0.99
CA VAL A 215 36.70 -8.90 0.32
C VAL A 215 35.73 -9.83 1.03
N LEU A 216 34.88 -10.50 0.25
CA LEU A 216 33.96 -11.53 0.71
C LEU A 216 34.53 -12.89 0.29
N ASP A 217 34.72 -13.78 1.26
CA ASP A 217 35.38 -15.08 1.10
C ASP A 217 34.43 -16.21 1.49
N ALA A 218 34.25 -17.16 0.56
CA ALA A 218 33.51 -18.39 0.73
C ALA A 218 34.44 -19.57 1.10
N ASP A 219 34.18 -20.24 2.21
CA ASP A 219 34.77 -21.53 2.57
C ASP A 219 33.70 -22.61 2.36
N ALA A 220 33.65 -23.12 1.12
CA ALA A 220 32.71 -24.15 0.69
C ALA A 220 33.40 -25.53 0.63
N SER A 221 32.69 -26.54 1.12
CA SER A 221 33.14 -27.94 1.14
C SER A 221 31.97 -28.89 0.89
N GLY A 222 32.22 -30.08 0.35
CA GLY A 222 31.17 -30.92 -0.23
C GLY A 222 31.00 -30.66 -1.73
N GLY A 223 29.94 -31.21 -2.33
CA GLY A 223 29.70 -31.28 -3.77
C GLY A 223 30.71 -32.15 -4.55
N ASP A 224 30.51 -32.29 -5.86
CA ASP A 224 31.61 -32.73 -6.75
C ASP A 224 32.65 -31.60 -6.92
N SER A 225 33.82 -32.02 -7.40
CA SER A 225 35.08 -31.30 -7.57
C SER A 225 35.10 -30.02 -8.43
N ASN A 226 33.94 -29.51 -8.87
CA ASN A 226 33.79 -28.29 -9.70
C ASN A 226 32.75 -27.30 -9.13
N LEU A 227 32.92 -26.83 -7.90
CA LEU A 227 32.06 -25.80 -7.33
C LEU A 227 32.09 -24.49 -8.14
N SER A 228 30.91 -24.02 -8.53
CA SER A 228 30.61 -22.68 -9.04
C SER A 228 30.09 -21.78 -7.91
N TYR A 229 30.16 -20.47 -8.12
CA TYR A 229 29.81 -19.43 -7.14
C TYR A 229 29.04 -18.32 -7.84
N SER A 230 28.09 -17.68 -7.16
CA SER A 230 27.39 -16.48 -7.63
C SER A 230 27.13 -15.53 -6.46
N TRP A 231 27.57 -14.28 -6.56
CA TRP A 231 27.38 -13.23 -5.56
C TRP A 231 26.43 -12.14 -6.05
N ALA A 232 25.48 -11.75 -5.21
CA ALA A 232 24.54 -10.65 -5.48
C ALA A 232 24.36 -9.76 -4.23
N GLN A 233 23.98 -8.49 -4.44
CA GLN A 233 23.50 -7.63 -3.37
C GLN A 233 22.00 -7.90 -3.15
N LEU A 234 21.60 -8.16 -1.90
CA LEU A 234 20.19 -8.28 -1.49
C LEU A 234 19.65 -7.00 -0.86
N SER A 235 20.52 -6.20 -0.25
CA SER A 235 20.13 -4.96 0.43
C SER A 235 21.33 -4.01 0.54
N PRO A 236 21.12 -2.68 0.49
CA PRO A 236 19.87 -2.02 0.09
C PRO A 236 19.60 -2.16 -1.42
N ASN A 237 18.44 -1.73 -1.90
CA ASN A 237 18.15 -1.66 -3.35
C ASN A 237 18.86 -0.48 -4.04
N SER A 238 19.45 0.43 -3.27
CA SER A 238 20.31 1.53 -3.70
C SER A 238 20.99 2.16 -2.47
N PRO A 239 22.25 2.66 -2.55
CA PRO A 239 23.12 2.67 -3.71
C PRO A 239 23.96 1.39 -3.84
N ASP A 240 24.18 0.94 -5.07
CA ASP A 240 24.83 -0.34 -5.37
C ASP A 240 26.31 -0.41 -5.01
N ALA A 241 26.76 -1.62 -4.64
CA ALA A 241 28.16 -1.96 -4.49
C ALA A 241 28.73 -2.67 -5.74
N ASP A 242 29.94 -2.29 -6.13
CA ASP A 242 30.65 -2.90 -7.27
C ASP A 242 31.29 -4.24 -6.85
N ILE A 243 30.68 -5.36 -7.27
CA ILE A 243 31.14 -6.74 -7.04
C ILE A 243 32.06 -7.17 -8.19
N THR A 244 33.38 -6.99 -8.02
CA THR A 244 34.36 -7.06 -9.11
C THR A 244 34.51 -8.45 -9.75
N THR A 245 34.21 -9.53 -9.02
CA THR A 245 34.31 -10.92 -9.52
C THR A 245 33.19 -11.79 -8.95
N ALA A 246 31.94 -11.46 -9.30
CA ALA A 246 30.73 -12.10 -8.78
C ALA A 246 30.64 -13.63 -8.95
N THR A 247 31.45 -14.26 -9.81
CA THR A 247 31.45 -15.72 -10.03
C THR A 247 32.62 -16.47 -9.38
N SER A 248 33.25 -15.89 -8.34
CA SER A 248 34.44 -16.44 -7.68
C SER A 248 34.27 -16.68 -6.18
N ALA A 249 34.86 -17.76 -5.66
CA ALA A 249 34.86 -18.11 -4.23
C ALA A 249 35.41 -17.01 -3.30
N SER A 250 36.24 -16.12 -3.83
CA SER A 250 36.68 -14.88 -3.18
C SER A 250 36.36 -13.75 -4.14
N THR A 251 35.59 -12.76 -3.68
CA THR A 251 35.23 -11.58 -4.49
C THR A 251 35.60 -10.29 -3.77
N THR A 252 35.99 -9.29 -4.56
CA THR A 252 36.22 -7.93 -4.08
C THR A 252 34.94 -7.13 -4.26
N VAL A 253 34.51 -6.41 -3.23
CA VAL A 253 33.31 -5.57 -3.26
C VAL A 253 33.66 -4.16 -2.84
N THR A 254 33.34 -3.17 -3.68
CA THR A 254 33.56 -1.75 -3.36
C THR A 254 32.23 -1.09 -3.00
N LEU A 255 32.08 -0.78 -1.72
CA LEU A 255 30.92 -0.05 -1.20
C LEU A 255 31.09 1.46 -1.52
N PRO A 256 30.05 2.14 -2.04
CA PRO A 256 30.11 3.57 -2.37
C PRO A 256 30.27 4.44 -1.11
N SER A 257 30.76 5.67 -1.32
CA SER A 257 30.92 6.65 -0.24
C SER A 257 29.57 7.26 0.15
N THR A 258 29.07 6.89 1.33
CA THR A 258 27.75 7.29 1.85
C THR A 258 27.83 8.44 2.86
N THR A 259 26.74 9.20 3.00
CA THR A 259 26.56 10.29 3.99
C THR A 259 25.71 9.86 5.20
N TYR A 260 25.31 8.60 5.22
CA TYR A 260 24.59 7.89 6.28
C TYR A 260 25.12 6.45 6.35
N ASP A 261 24.86 5.78 7.47
CA ASP A 261 25.32 4.41 7.70
C ASP A 261 24.41 3.43 6.95
N ILE A 262 25.00 2.52 6.17
CA ILE A 262 24.29 1.52 5.37
C ILE A 262 24.76 0.12 5.74
N SER A 263 23.83 -0.78 6.04
CA SER A 263 24.12 -2.22 6.14
C SER A 263 23.89 -2.86 4.78
N TYR A 264 24.98 -3.24 4.09
CA TYR A 264 24.92 -4.02 2.87
C TYR A 264 24.76 -5.49 3.20
N VAL A 265 23.82 -6.19 2.57
CA VAL A 265 23.64 -7.64 2.66
C VAL A 265 23.95 -8.25 1.30
N PHE A 266 24.89 -9.21 1.26
CA PHE A 266 25.25 -9.93 0.05
C PHE A 266 24.84 -11.39 0.16
N SER A 267 24.14 -11.91 -0.86
CA SER A 267 23.93 -13.34 -1.05
C SER A 267 25.11 -13.96 -1.78
N LEU A 268 25.37 -15.23 -1.44
CA LEU A 268 26.24 -16.16 -2.12
C LEU A 268 25.45 -17.44 -2.40
N ILE A 269 25.37 -17.84 -3.67
CA ILE A 269 24.94 -19.19 -4.08
C ILE A 269 26.20 -19.99 -4.47
N VAL A 270 26.30 -21.23 -4.01
CA VAL A 270 27.33 -22.20 -4.39
C VAL A 270 26.65 -23.43 -5.01
N SER A 271 27.13 -23.91 -6.15
CA SER A 271 26.56 -25.08 -6.83
C SER A 271 27.62 -25.94 -7.53
N ASP A 272 27.49 -27.27 -7.48
CA ASP A 272 28.30 -28.22 -8.24
C ASP A 272 27.67 -28.63 -9.59
N GLY A 273 26.50 -28.09 -9.92
CA GLY A 273 25.72 -28.43 -11.13
C GLY A 273 24.60 -29.46 -10.89
N GLU A 274 24.58 -30.14 -9.74
CA GLU A 274 23.47 -31.02 -9.34
C GLU A 274 22.76 -30.53 -8.06
N SER A 275 23.48 -29.81 -7.19
CA SER A 275 22.98 -29.25 -5.93
C SER A 275 23.31 -27.75 -5.81
N ARG A 276 22.56 -27.02 -4.97
CA ARG A 276 22.84 -25.61 -4.63
C ARG A 276 22.71 -25.38 -3.12
N GLU A 277 23.52 -24.49 -2.58
CA GLU A 277 23.50 -24.05 -1.18
C GLU A 277 23.73 -22.54 -1.12
N GLU A 278 23.14 -21.86 -0.12
CA GLU A 278 23.15 -20.40 -0.01
C GLU A 278 23.70 -19.90 1.33
N ALA A 279 24.32 -18.72 1.30
CA ALA A 279 24.80 -18.04 2.50
C ALA A 279 24.76 -16.51 2.34
N GLN A 280 24.60 -15.76 3.44
CA GLN A 280 24.51 -14.30 3.42
C GLN A 280 25.55 -13.64 4.34
N VAL A 281 26.11 -12.50 3.92
CA VAL A 281 27.08 -11.73 4.70
C VAL A 281 26.75 -10.23 4.72
N THR A 282 26.74 -9.65 5.92
CA THR A 282 26.43 -8.23 6.13
C THR A 282 27.70 -7.41 6.33
N VAL A 283 27.76 -6.21 5.74
CA VAL A 283 28.87 -5.25 5.87
C VAL A 283 28.32 -3.84 6.08
N LYS A 284 28.71 -3.17 7.16
CA LYS A 284 28.31 -1.77 7.42
C LYS A 284 29.25 -0.77 6.72
N SER A 285 28.75 0.08 5.83
CA SER A 285 29.45 1.28 5.37
C SER A 285 28.99 2.47 6.21
N LEU A 286 29.85 2.95 7.12
CA LEU A 286 29.53 4.15 7.91
C LEU A 286 29.75 5.44 7.12
N ALA A 287 29.04 6.50 7.47
CA ALA A 287 29.16 7.83 6.90
C ALA A 287 30.57 8.45 7.10
N VAL A 288 30.95 9.39 6.22
CA VAL A 288 32.01 10.35 6.57
C VAL A 288 31.41 11.46 7.42
N ASP A 289 31.69 11.43 8.73
CA ASP A 289 31.40 12.58 9.60
C ASP A 289 32.21 13.81 9.13
N ASN A 290 31.48 14.81 8.65
CA ASN A 290 31.99 16.11 8.23
C ASN A 290 31.50 17.24 9.16
N THR A 291 31.03 16.91 10.37
CA THR A 291 30.78 17.93 11.40
C THR A 291 32.11 18.46 11.93
N GLY A 292 32.44 19.69 11.55
CA GLY A 292 33.64 20.37 12.04
C GLY A 292 33.51 20.78 13.50
N GLU A 293 34.62 20.74 14.22
CA GLU A 293 34.76 21.06 15.65
C GLU A 293 33.93 22.27 16.13
N ASP A 294 33.01 22.05 17.06
CA ASP A 294 32.85 22.93 18.22
C ASP A 294 32.45 22.08 19.45
N ASP A 295 33.12 22.32 20.58
CA ASP A 295 33.23 21.39 21.72
C ASP A 295 32.66 22.03 23.00
N ASP A 296 31.56 21.50 23.56
CA ASP A 296 31.10 21.88 24.91
C ASP A 296 30.27 20.78 25.64
N ASN A 297 30.82 19.56 25.67
CA ASN A 297 30.75 18.62 26.81
C ASN A 297 29.46 18.63 27.69
N ASN A 298 28.38 18.04 27.19
CA ASN A 298 27.37 17.39 28.04
C ASN A 298 27.68 15.88 28.17
N GLY A 299 27.07 15.19 29.13
CA GLY A 299 27.43 13.81 29.46
C GLY A 299 27.26 12.84 28.28
N SER A 300 28.31 12.07 27.98
CA SER A 300 28.20 10.90 27.10
C SER A 300 27.38 9.82 27.81
N GLU A 301 26.08 9.85 27.55
CA GLU A 301 25.27 8.64 27.51
C GLU A 301 25.79 7.76 26.36
N SER A 302 25.53 6.45 26.43
CA SER A 302 26.12 5.47 25.51
C SER A 302 25.06 5.09 24.50
N ALA A 303 25.36 5.27 23.20
CA ALA A 303 24.39 5.11 22.11
C ALA A 303 23.53 3.84 22.25
N ILE A 304 22.21 3.96 22.14
CA ILE A 304 21.30 2.83 22.36
C ILE A 304 21.64 1.69 21.39
N THR A 305 21.81 0.51 21.96
CA THR A 305 22.18 -0.72 21.25
C THR A 305 21.08 -1.77 21.44
N ALA A 306 20.41 -2.13 20.35
CA ALA A 306 19.49 -3.26 20.29
C ALA A 306 20.26 -4.59 20.35
N ASN A 307 20.22 -5.29 21.49
CA ASN A 307 20.81 -6.61 21.65
C ASN A 307 19.70 -7.67 21.64
N ILE A 308 19.46 -8.21 20.44
CA ILE A 308 18.43 -9.20 20.11
C ILE A 308 18.96 -10.64 20.24
N SER A 309 18.07 -11.59 20.55
CA SER A 309 18.35 -13.02 20.54
C SER A 309 17.07 -13.85 20.38
N ALA A 310 17.20 -15.10 19.94
CA ALA A 310 16.11 -16.06 19.85
C ALA A 310 16.34 -17.26 20.77
N SER A 311 15.28 -17.90 21.28
CA SER A 311 15.40 -19.12 22.12
C SER A 311 15.88 -20.35 21.34
N THR A 312 15.76 -20.32 20.01
CA THR A 312 16.41 -21.22 19.06
C THR A 312 16.48 -20.53 17.70
N ASN A 313 17.53 -20.79 16.93
CA ASN A 313 17.67 -20.31 15.55
C ASN A 313 17.27 -21.38 14.51
N ASN A 314 16.91 -22.59 14.96
CA ASN A 314 16.36 -23.66 14.13
C ASN A 314 15.10 -24.25 14.79
N VAL A 315 14.06 -24.48 14.00
CA VAL A 315 12.78 -25.07 14.39
C VAL A 315 12.47 -26.26 13.47
N GLY A 316 11.84 -27.31 13.99
CA GLY A 316 11.33 -28.39 13.16
C GLY A 316 10.07 -27.98 12.37
N CYS A 317 9.36 -28.97 11.82
CA CYS A 317 8.11 -28.78 11.06
C CYS A 317 7.13 -27.74 11.63
N SER A 318 6.99 -27.60 12.96
CA SER A 318 6.33 -26.45 13.60
C SER A 318 6.90 -26.17 15.00
N GLY A 319 6.66 -24.95 15.53
CA GLY A 319 7.11 -24.60 16.88
C GLY A 319 6.84 -23.16 17.32
N THR A 320 7.23 -22.85 18.56
CA THR A 320 7.16 -21.49 19.13
C THR A 320 8.56 -21.03 19.52
N VAL A 321 8.96 -19.82 19.13
CA VAL A 321 10.25 -19.21 19.46
C VAL A 321 10.02 -17.93 20.26
N ASN A 322 10.79 -17.75 21.34
CA ASN A 322 10.86 -16.50 22.07
C ASN A 322 11.97 -15.62 21.49
N LEU A 323 11.62 -14.42 21.07
CA LEU A 323 12.51 -13.32 20.77
C LEU A 323 12.76 -12.53 22.06
N ASP A 324 14.03 -12.23 22.37
CA ASP A 324 14.45 -11.62 23.64
C ASP A 324 15.40 -10.45 23.38
N ALA A 325 15.00 -9.27 23.84
CA ALA A 325 15.71 -8.00 23.77
C ALA A 325 16.10 -7.46 25.16
N SER A 326 16.01 -8.29 26.21
CA SER A 326 16.30 -7.91 27.60
C SER A 326 17.75 -7.52 27.86
N GLN A 327 18.64 -7.76 26.88
CA GLN A 327 20.06 -7.42 26.94
C GLN A 327 20.40 -6.09 26.23
N SER A 328 19.41 -5.39 25.64
CA SER A 328 19.65 -4.07 25.02
C SER A 328 20.16 -3.06 26.06
N THR A 329 21.00 -2.12 25.62
CA THR A 329 21.75 -1.21 26.50
C THR A 329 21.82 0.20 25.95
N GLY A 330 22.18 1.17 26.80
CA GLY A 330 22.51 2.54 26.42
C GLY A 330 21.56 3.55 27.05
N GLY A 331 20.29 3.46 26.67
CA GLY A 331 19.22 4.36 27.10
C GLY A 331 18.61 4.07 28.46
N THR A 332 17.61 4.86 28.83
CA THR A 332 16.82 4.75 30.07
C THR A 332 15.33 4.65 29.79
N ASP A 333 14.56 3.95 30.62
CA ASP A 333 13.11 3.70 30.42
C ASP A 333 12.75 3.24 28.98
N MET A 334 13.57 2.31 28.45
CA MET A 334 13.62 1.92 27.05
C MET A 334 12.29 1.39 26.49
N SER A 335 11.95 1.87 25.30
CA SER A 335 10.92 1.34 24.40
C SER A 335 11.53 0.39 23.36
N TYR A 336 10.67 -0.46 22.79
CA TYR A 336 11.05 -1.55 21.88
C TYR A 336 9.93 -1.75 20.86
N ILE A 337 10.28 -1.83 19.57
CA ILE A 337 9.35 -2.16 18.47
C ILE A 337 9.96 -3.32 17.65
N TRP A 338 9.18 -4.37 17.43
CA TRP A 338 9.56 -5.54 16.64
C TRP A 338 8.87 -5.50 15.26
N SER A 339 9.58 -5.93 14.22
CA SER A 339 9.02 -6.20 12.90
C SER A 339 9.58 -7.50 12.32
N GLN A 340 8.99 -7.96 11.21
CA GLN A 340 9.50 -9.06 10.41
C GLN A 340 9.91 -8.51 9.03
N THR A 341 11.06 -8.93 8.52
CA THR A 341 11.61 -8.44 7.24
C THR A 341 11.95 -9.55 6.23
N SER A 342 11.81 -10.82 6.60
CA SER A 342 11.91 -11.94 5.66
C SER A 342 11.11 -13.16 6.13
N GLY A 343 10.78 -14.04 5.18
CA GLY A 343 9.91 -15.21 5.37
C GLY A 343 8.40 -14.86 5.38
N PRO A 344 7.51 -15.87 5.37
CA PRO A 344 6.06 -15.69 5.42
C PRO A 344 5.63 -14.94 6.70
N VAL A 345 4.67 -14.02 6.60
CA VAL A 345 4.27 -13.16 7.73
C VAL A 345 3.66 -13.98 8.87
N VAL A 346 4.30 -13.97 10.04
CA VAL A 346 3.81 -14.67 11.25
C VAL A 346 3.40 -13.67 12.33
N LYS A 347 2.33 -14.01 13.07
CA LYS A 347 1.87 -13.17 14.18
C LYS A 347 2.78 -13.31 15.41
N MET A 348 3.33 -12.19 15.88
CA MET A 348 3.98 -12.05 17.18
C MET A 348 2.94 -11.87 18.30
N THR A 349 3.23 -12.38 19.50
CA THR A 349 2.36 -12.17 20.68
C THR A 349 2.39 -10.76 21.24
N SER A 350 3.43 -9.99 20.91
CA SER A 350 3.53 -8.55 21.12
C SER A 350 4.42 -7.93 20.06
N TYR A 351 4.04 -6.76 19.54
CA TYR A 351 4.88 -5.98 18.62
C TYR A 351 5.71 -4.92 19.36
N THR A 352 5.48 -4.75 20.66
CA THR A 352 6.23 -3.84 21.53
C THR A 352 6.75 -4.52 22.80
N GLY A 353 7.73 -3.91 23.46
CA GLY A 353 8.34 -4.43 24.69
C GLY A 353 9.52 -5.39 24.46
N ASN A 354 10.24 -5.74 25.52
CA ASN A 354 11.56 -6.36 25.41
C ASN A 354 11.58 -7.90 25.18
N SER A 355 10.44 -8.51 24.91
CA SER A 355 10.31 -9.94 24.61
C SER A 355 9.00 -10.21 23.87
N SER A 356 9.03 -11.10 22.90
CA SER A 356 7.86 -11.53 22.13
C SER A 356 7.98 -13.00 21.72
N PHE A 357 6.85 -13.65 21.41
CA PHE A 357 6.83 -15.02 20.92
C PHE A 357 6.24 -15.05 19.51
N VAL A 358 6.90 -15.77 18.60
CA VAL A 358 6.34 -16.20 17.31
C VAL A 358 5.93 -17.66 17.40
N THR A 359 4.81 -18.03 16.76
CA THR A 359 4.45 -19.43 16.53
C THR A 359 4.47 -19.68 15.03
N LEU A 360 5.38 -20.56 14.61
CA LEU A 360 5.55 -20.93 13.22
C LEU A 360 4.67 -22.15 12.92
N ALA A 361 3.79 -21.99 11.93
CA ALA A 361 2.89 -23.03 11.45
C ALA A 361 3.64 -24.08 10.60
N GLU A 362 2.97 -25.16 10.21
CA GLU A 362 3.58 -26.21 9.38
C GLU A 362 3.79 -25.69 7.95
N VAL A 363 5.03 -25.76 7.45
CA VAL A 363 5.46 -25.30 6.12
C VAL A 363 5.86 -26.48 5.24
N TYR A 364 5.69 -26.39 3.92
CA TYR A 364 5.99 -27.50 3.02
C TYR A 364 7.49 -27.81 2.96
N SER A 365 8.30 -26.81 2.64
CA SER A 365 9.76 -26.83 2.50
C SER A 365 10.46 -26.00 3.58
N ASP A 366 11.80 -25.95 3.57
CA ASP A 366 12.58 -25.20 4.57
C ASP A 366 12.41 -23.68 4.37
N VAL A 367 12.22 -22.93 5.46
CA VAL A 367 11.93 -21.48 5.44
C VAL A 367 12.87 -20.74 6.40
N THR A 368 13.39 -19.58 6.01
CA THR A 368 14.08 -18.68 6.96
C THR A 368 13.26 -17.41 7.19
N TYR A 369 12.99 -17.12 8.45
CA TYR A 369 12.32 -15.91 8.93
C TYR A 369 13.38 -14.96 9.49
N THR A 370 13.32 -13.67 9.18
CA THR A 370 14.17 -12.64 9.80
C THR A 370 13.31 -11.63 10.54
N PHE A 371 13.65 -11.40 11.80
CA PHE A 371 12.98 -10.46 12.70
C PHE A 371 13.94 -9.33 13.07
N GLN A 372 13.40 -8.12 13.11
CA GLN A 372 14.12 -6.90 13.44
C GLN A 372 13.57 -6.27 14.72
N LEU A 373 14.44 -5.52 15.40
CA LEU A 373 14.14 -4.77 16.60
C LEU A 373 14.78 -3.38 16.51
N THR A 374 13.96 -2.34 16.69
CA THR A 374 14.45 -1.01 17.11
C THR A 374 14.18 -0.84 18.60
N ALA A 375 15.19 -0.40 19.34
CA ALA A 375 15.05 0.01 20.74
C ALA A 375 15.29 1.53 20.86
N SER A 376 14.55 2.22 21.72
CA SER A 376 14.62 3.68 21.83
C SER A 376 14.40 4.16 23.26
N ASP A 377 14.68 5.44 23.52
CA ASP A 377 14.18 6.14 24.69
C ASP A 377 13.66 7.55 24.33
N SER A 378 13.53 8.44 25.32
CA SER A 378 13.08 9.82 25.13
C SER A 378 14.05 10.72 24.35
N THR A 379 15.25 10.23 24.01
CA THR A 379 16.32 11.03 23.38
C THR A 379 16.70 10.55 21.99
N GLU A 380 16.85 9.23 21.79
CA GLU A 380 17.30 8.64 20.54
C GLU A 380 16.71 7.23 20.29
N ALA A 381 16.98 6.68 19.11
CA ALA A 381 16.69 5.31 18.73
C ALA A 381 17.98 4.59 18.33
N SER A 382 18.03 3.28 18.52
CA SER A 382 19.16 2.43 18.20
C SER A 382 19.28 2.13 16.71
N ASP A 383 20.48 1.70 16.32
CA ASP A 383 20.65 0.76 15.21
C ASP A 383 19.64 -0.41 15.33
N VAL A 384 19.17 -0.91 14.19
CA VAL A 384 18.33 -2.12 14.16
C VAL A 384 19.15 -3.34 14.56
N GLY A 385 18.63 -4.13 15.49
CA GLY A 385 19.13 -5.47 15.81
C GLY A 385 18.34 -6.54 15.04
N GLU A 386 19.02 -7.51 14.42
CA GLU A 386 18.40 -8.57 13.61
C GLU A 386 18.61 -9.97 14.20
N VAL A 387 17.63 -10.87 14.02
CA VAL A 387 17.78 -12.30 14.26
C VAL A 387 17.03 -13.13 13.22
N SER A 388 17.69 -14.14 12.67
CA SER A 388 17.09 -15.09 11.73
C SER A 388 16.84 -16.45 12.39
N ILE A 389 15.72 -17.07 12.01
CA ILE A 389 15.25 -18.37 12.48
C ILE A 389 14.94 -19.22 11.24
N SER A 390 15.64 -20.33 11.07
CA SER A 390 15.31 -21.33 10.04
C SER A 390 14.30 -22.33 10.58
N GLN A 391 13.38 -22.78 9.74
CA GLN A 391 12.39 -23.80 10.01
C GLN A 391 12.50 -24.91 8.97
N ASN A 392 12.55 -26.15 9.43
CA ASN A 392 12.56 -27.32 8.55
C ASN A 392 11.17 -27.62 7.99
N GLY A 393 11.09 -27.92 6.70
CA GLY A 393 9.88 -28.33 5.99
C GLY A 393 9.28 -29.63 6.51
N CYS A 394 7.96 -29.73 6.42
CA CYS A 394 7.20 -30.90 6.82
C CYS A 394 7.13 -31.98 5.72
N ALA A 395 7.33 -31.60 4.44
CA ALA A 395 7.28 -32.46 3.25
C ALA A 395 6.00 -33.32 3.11
N ALA A 396 4.91 -32.90 3.75
CA ALA A 396 3.70 -33.71 3.93
C ALA A 396 2.42 -32.83 4.03
N ALA A 397 2.36 -31.76 3.24
CA ALA A 397 1.12 -30.98 3.10
C ALA A 397 0.04 -31.83 2.41
N ASP A 398 -1.17 -31.84 2.97
CA ASP A 398 -2.38 -32.32 2.30
C ASP A 398 -2.91 -31.16 1.43
N GLY A 399 -2.64 -31.15 0.11
CA GLY A 399 -3.10 -30.10 -0.79
C GLY A 399 -2.50 -30.17 -2.21
N HIS A 400 -2.77 -29.15 -3.03
CA HIS A 400 -1.94 -28.81 -4.19
C HIS A 400 -0.70 -28.02 -3.72
N VAL A 401 0.43 -28.10 -4.43
CA VAL A 401 1.64 -27.34 -4.11
C VAL A 401 2.05 -26.54 -5.34
N MET A 402 2.41 -25.28 -5.14
CA MET A 402 2.89 -24.34 -6.17
C MET A 402 4.14 -23.63 -5.65
N GLY A 403 5.10 -23.35 -6.52
CA GLY A 403 6.33 -22.63 -6.16
C GLY A 403 6.06 -21.17 -5.81
N VAL A 404 6.85 -20.60 -4.90
CA VAL A 404 6.79 -19.15 -4.65
C VAL A 404 7.32 -18.38 -5.86
N SER A 405 8.26 -18.93 -6.62
CA SER A 405 8.68 -18.35 -7.91
C SER A 405 7.58 -18.38 -8.96
N GLU A 406 6.76 -19.44 -9.03
CA GLU A 406 5.60 -19.53 -9.93
C GLU A 406 4.56 -18.45 -9.57
N LEU A 407 4.23 -18.31 -8.28
CA LEU A 407 3.28 -17.32 -7.79
C LEU A 407 3.78 -15.88 -8.01
N ASN A 408 5.05 -15.60 -7.71
CA ASN A 408 5.66 -14.27 -7.90
C ASN A 408 5.81 -13.92 -9.38
N ALA A 409 6.21 -14.88 -10.24
CA ALA A 409 6.25 -14.68 -11.69
C ALA A 409 4.85 -14.45 -12.27
N THR A 410 3.81 -15.05 -11.67
CA THR A 410 2.42 -14.81 -12.07
C THR A 410 1.95 -13.42 -11.63
N GLU A 411 2.24 -12.99 -10.40
CA GLU A 411 2.00 -11.62 -9.91
C GLU A 411 2.64 -10.59 -10.86
N GLU A 412 3.94 -10.74 -11.15
CA GLU A 412 4.66 -9.84 -12.06
C GLU A 412 4.14 -9.89 -13.49
N SER A 413 3.73 -11.06 -14.01
CA SER A 413 3.14 -11.17 -15.35
C SER A 413 1.81 -10.41 -15.51
N ILE A 414 1.11 -10.18 -14.39
CA ILE A 414 -0.14 -9.42 -14.35
C ILE A 414 0.16 -7.94 -14.10
N THR A 415 1.05 -7.60 -13.15
CA THR A 415 1.30 -6.19 -12.78
C THR A 415 2.28 -5.45 -13.69
N GLY A 416 3.38 -6.08 -14.10
CA GLY A 416 4.51 -5.45 -14.80
C GLY A 416 4.23 -4.96 -16.24
N SER A 417 2.96 -4.95 -16.67
CA SER A 417 2.51 -4.35 -17.93
C SER A 417 1.45 -3.26 -17.75
N ASP A 418 0.95 -3.02 -16.54
CA ASP A 418 0.03 -1.92 -16.22
C ASP A 418 0.82 -0.71 -15.69
N SER A 419 1.09 0.25 -16.58
CA SER A 419 1.81 1.47 -16.24
C SER A 419 1.12 2.31 -15.15
N LEU A 420 -0.20 2.21 -15.01
CA LEU A 420 -0.95 2.97 -14.01
C LEU A 420 -0.84 2.31 -12.63
N LEU A 421 -0.80 0.97 -12.57
CA LEU A 421 -0.46 0.26 -11.34
C LEU A 421 0.99 0.54 -10.91
N GLU A 422 1.94 0.58 -11.83
CA GLU A 422 3.34 0.93 -11.50
C GLU A 422 3.50 2.38 -11.04
N GLU A 423 2.82 3.35 -11.67
CA GLU A 423 2.75 4.75 -11.18
C GLU A 423 2.16 4.82 -9.76
N VAL A 424 1.18 3.98 -9.43
CA VAL A 424 0.58 3.91 -8.10
C VAL A 424 1.51 3.23 -7.09
N LYS A 425 2.17 2.11 -7.44
CA LYS A 425 3.19 1.46 -6.60
C LYS A 425 4.29 2.46 -6.22
N ALA A 426 4.84 3.18 -7.21
CA ALA A 426 5.83 4.24 -6.99
C ALA A 426 5.29 5.41 -6.14
N THR A 427 3.99 5.70 -6.23
CA THR A 427 3.34 6.73 -5.40
C THR A 427 3.22 6.31 -3.92
N VAL A 428 2.98 5.02 -3.64
CA VAL A 428 2.82 4.50 -2.26
C VAL A 428 4.09 3.88 -1.68
N GLU A 429 5.20 3.85 -2.43
CA GLU A 429 6.51 3.36 -1.99
C GLU A 429 6.88 3.97 -0.63
N THR A 430 7.53 3.18 0.23
CA THR A 430 8.01 3.70 1.52
C THR A 430 9.47 3.40 1.78
N ARG A 431 10.19 4.39 2.33
CA ARG A 431 11.59 4.21 2.74
C ARG A 431 11.70 3.32 3.98
N ASN A 432 12.84 2.66 4.11
CA ASN A 432 13.19 1.88 5.30
C ASN A 432 13.22 2.79 6.55
N ASN A 433 12.67 2.31 7.67
CA ASN A 433 12.50 3.11 8.88
C ASN A 433 13.83 3.58 9.50
N ALA A 434 14.96 2.89 9.29
CA ALA A 434 16.27 3.36 9.75
C ALA A 434 16.72 4.66 9.05
N ILE A 435 16.37 4.82 7.76
CA ILE A 435 16.61 6.08 7.02
C ILE A 435 15.70 7.18 7.57
N VAL A 436 14.44 6.84 7.89
CA VAL A 436 13.45 7.77 8.43
C VAL A 436 13.84 8.28 9.82
N GLU A 437 14.11 7.40 10.78
CA GLU A 437 14.44 7.82 12.15
C GLU A 437 15.70 8.69 12.21
N ALA A 438 16.65 8.50 11.28
CA ALA A 438 17.86 9.32 11.19
C ALA A 438 17.63 10.76 10.69
N VAL A 439 16.42 11.13 10.26
CA VAL A 439 16.11 12.49 9.79
C VAL A 439 16.04 13.49 10.94
N LEU A 440 16.74 14.61 10.76
CA LEU A 440 16.85 15.72 11.72
C LEU A 440 16.77 17.06 10.98
N ALA A 441 16.20 18.09 11.62
CA ALA A 441 16.07 19.41 11.02
C ALA A 441 17.45 20.04 10.69
N GLY A 442 17.58 20.60 9.49
CA GLY A 442 18.80 21.21 8.97
C GLY A 442 19.89 20.21 8.56
N ARG A 443 19.66 18.89 8.64
CA ARG A 443 20.66 17.88 8.29
C ARG A 443 20.77 17.75 6.77
N GLY A 444 21.84 18.29 6.18
CA GLY A 444 22.16 18.20 4.75
C GLY A 444 22.46 16.78 4.19
N ALA A 445 22.08 15.74 4.91
CA ALA A 445 22.05 14.33 4.49
C ALA A 445 20.66 13.69 4.65
N ASN A 446 19.62 14.52 4.86
CA ASN A 446 18.22 14.11 4.75
C ASN A 446 17.89 13.72 3.29
N PRO A 447 16.85 12.90 3.04
CA PRO A 447 16.39 12.56 1.69
C PRO A 447 15.94 13.79 0.88
N GLU A 448 15.95 13.68 -0.45
CA GLU A 448 15.75 14.77 -1.41
C GLU A 448 14.41 15.50 -1.21
N ASN A 449 13.33 14.75 -0.99
CA ASN A 449 11.99 15.33 -0.74
C ASN A 449 11.89 16.01 0.63
N VAL A 450 12.69 15.59 1.62
CA VAL A 450 12.82 16.28 2.91
C VAL A 450 13.57 17.59 2.72
N LEU A 451 14.72 17.58 2.02
CA LEU A 451 15.49 18.78 1.71
C LEU A 451 14.67 19.82 0.90
N ARG A 452 13.76 19.35 0.03
CA ARG A 452 12.79 20.19 -0.68
C ARG A 452 11.77 20.83 0.27
N VAL A 453 11.21 20.07 1.21
CA VAL A 453 10.33 20.63 2.26
C VAL A 453 11.09 21.65 3.13
N GLU A 454 12.32 21.35 3.54
CA GLU A 454 13.16 22.26 4.34
C GLU A 454 13.54 23.57 3.61
N SER A 455 13.51 23.60 2.27
CA SER A 455 13.68 24.84 1.49
C SER A 455 12.40 25.67 1.32
N ILE A 456 11.22 25.08 1.55
CA ILE A 456 9.91 25.74 1.42
C ILE A 456 9.34 26.16 2.79
N LEU A 457 9.61 25.36 3.82
CA LEU A 457 9.03 25.46 5.15
C LEU A 457 10.13 25.20 6.19
N SER A 458 10.50 26.21 6.97
CA SER A 458 11.45 26.06 8.08
C SER A 458 10.78 25.65 9.40
N GLU A 459 11.57 25.36 10.43
CA GLU A 459 11.05 25.14 11.78
C GLU A 459 10.40 26.40 12.38
N GLU A 460 10.88 27.61 12.02
CA GLU A 460 10.23 28.88 12.41
C GLU A 460 8.87 29.05 11.71
N ASP A 461 8.74 28.59 10.46
CA ASP A 461 7.47 28.55 9.75
C ASP A 461 6.50 27.51 10.35
N TRP A 462 7.00 26.35 10.78
CA TRP A 462 6.21 25.33 11.46
C TRP A 462 5.68 25.83 12.81
N ASP A 463 6.54 26.45 13.64
CA ASP A 463 6.15 27.07 14.91
C ASP A 463 5.21 28.27 14.71
N TYR A 464 5.34 29.01 13.60
CA TYR A 464 4.37 30.02 13.22
C TYR A 464 3.02 29.37 12.85
N LEU A 465 2.99 28.52 11.82
CA LEU A 465 1.76 27.94 11.27
C LEU A 465 0.98 27.13 12.33
N PHE A 466 1.68 26.33 13.14
CA PHE A 466 1.10 25.41 14.11
C PHE A 466 1.46 25.79 15.56
N SER A 467 1.34 27.08 15.88
CA SER A 467 1.65 27.66 17.20
C SER A 467 0.79 27.17 18.39
N LEU A 468 -0.21 26.32 18.15
CA LEU A 468 -1.13 25.77 19.16
C LEU A 468 -1.23 24.23 19.12
N ARG A 469 -0.36 23.55 18.36
CA ARG A 469 -0.39 22.09 18.21
C ARG A 469 -0.13 21.33 19.52
N ALA A 470 -0.53 20.07 19.55
CA ALA A 470 -0.06 19.12 20.56
C ALA A 470 1.47 18.92 20.43
N GLU A 471 2.17 18.73 21.55
CA GLU A 471 3.65 18.80 21.60
C GLU A 471 4.35 17.64 20.85
N GLU A 472 3.63 16.54 20.66
CA GLU A 472 4.02 15.35 19.90
C GLU A 472 4.14 15.60 18.38
N TYR A 473 3.52 16.67 17.86
CA TYR A 473 3.64 17.12 16.47
C TYR A 473 4.90 17.98 16.27
N THR A 474 6.09 17.41 16.44
CA THR A 474 7.36 18.12 16.22
C THR A 474 7.64 18.33 14.74
N TYR A 475 8.41 19.37 14.40
CA TYR A 475 8.88 19.59 13.02
C TYR A 475 9.76 18.42 12.53
N THR A 476 10.59 17.85 13.40
CA THR A 476 11.33 16.61 13.10
C THR A 476 10.40 15.44 12.76
N ASN A 477 9.30 15.25 13.51
CA ASN A 477 8.30 14.23 13.19
C ASN A 477 7.60 14.50 11.85
N PHE A 478 7.43 15.76 11.46
CA PHE A 478 6.95 16.11 10.11
C PHE A 478 7.96 15.73 9.03
N LEU A 479 9.24 16.07 9.19
CA LEU A 479 10.30 15.70 8.24
C LEU A 479 10.49 14.18 8.14
N ARG A 480 10.32 13.44 9.24
CA ARG A 480 10.28 11.96 9.26
C ARG A 480 9.10 11.39 8.47
N ALA A 481 7.90 11.96 8.66
CA ALA A 481 6.73 11.58 7.87
C ALA A 481 6.94 11.82 6.36
N VAL A 482 7.57 12.94 5.96
CA VAL A 482 7.96 13.21 4.57
C VAL A 482 9.02 12.21 4.09
N ALA A 483 10.02 11.89 4.93
CA ALA A 483 11.06 10.92 4.61
C ALA A 483 10.52 9.51 4.32
N LYS A 484 9.42 9.12 4.98
CA LYS A 484 8.81 7.80 4.80
C LYS A 484 8.22 7.60 3.40
N PHE A 485 7.72 8.65 2.74
CA PHE A 485 7.04 8.55 1.43
C PHE A 485 7.78 9.38 0.35
N PRO A 486 8.60 8.76 -0.53
CA PRO A 486 9.41 9.47 -1.53
C PRO A 486 8.60 10.38 -2.46
N ALA A 487 7.40 9.94 -2.87
CA ALA A 487 6.54 10.67 -3.79
C ALA A 487 5.97 11.97 -3.20
N PHE A 488 5.78 12.06 -1.87
CA PHE A 488 5.31 13.29 -1.25
C PHE A 488 6.43 14.35 -1.29
N CYS A 489 6.22 15.44 -2.02
CA CYS A 489 7.29 16.38 -2.41
C CYS A 489 8.45 15.70 -3.18
N GLY A 490 8.17 14.66 -3.95
CA GLY A 490 9.14 13.94 -4.77
C GLY A 490 9.69 14.73 -5.97
N ASP A 491 10.48 14.06 -6.80
CA ASP A 491 11.02 14.58 -8.06
C ASP A 491 10.23 14.04 -9.26
N TYR A 492 10.15 14.83 -10.34
CA TYR A 492 9.41 14.49 -11.55
C TYR A 492 10.33 14.45 -12.77
N THR A 493 10.30 13.35 -13.52
CA THR A 493 11.17 13.10 -14.69
C THR A 493 10.54 13.56 -16.01
N ASP A 494 9.22 13.82 -16.02
CA ASP A 494 8.42 14.27 -17.17
C ASP A 494 8.49 15.79 -17.44
N GLY A 495 9.04 16.56 -16.50
CA GLY A 495 9.17 18.02 -16.59
C GLY A 495 8.13 18.83 -15.83
N ARG A 496 7.30 18.21 -14.98
CA ARG A 496 6.51 18.90 -13.95
C ARG A 496 7.40 19.61 -12.91
N ASP A 497 6.91 20.71 -12.33
CA ASP A 497 7.68 21.47 -11.32
C ASP A 497 7.48 20.87 -9.92
N ALA A 498 8.53 20.21 -9.43
CA ALA A 498 8.54 19.58 -8.12
C ALA A 498 8.43 20.57 -6.95
N GLU A 499 8.88 21.81 -7.09
CA GLU A 499 8.77 22.81 -6.03
C GLU A 499 7.35 23.38 -5.98
N GLU A 500 6.74 23.68 -7.12
CA GLU A 500 5.34 24.12 -7.23
C GLU A 500 4.38 23.05 -6.68
N ILE A 501 4.54 21.80 -7.09
CA ILE A 501 3.72 20.67 -6.63
C ILE A 501 3.92 20.41 -5.12
N CYS A 502 5.15 20.56 -4.59
CA CYS A 502 5.39 20.45 -3.16
C CYS A 502 4.71 21.59 -2.38
N ARG A 503 4.84 22.85 -2.82
CA ARG A 503 4.16 24.02 -2.24
C ARG A 503 2.64 23.81 -2.20
N LYS A 504 2.04 23.34 -3.31
CA LYS A 504 0.61 23.04 -3.40
C LYS A 504 0.22 21.87 -2.49
N SER A 505 1.05 20.82 -2.41
CA SER A 505 0.80 19.66 -1.53
C SER A 505 0.79 20.04 -0.06
N LEU A 506 1.76 20.86 0.37
CA LEU A 506 1.80 21.44 1.73
C LEU A 506 0.56 22.33 1.99
N ALA A 507 0.19 23.18 1.03
CA ALA A 507 -0.98 24.05 1.16
C ALA A 507 -2.29 23.27 1.37
N VAL A 508 -2.56 22.26 0.54
CA VAL A 508 -3.75 21.40 0.63
C VAL A 508 -3.75 20.60 1.94
N MET A 509 -2.63 19.96 2.28
CA MET A 509 -2.53 19.13 3.47
C MET A 509 -2.73 19.95 4.76
N PHE A 510 -2.11 21.13 4.85
CA PHE A 510 -2.22 21.99 6.04
C PHE A 510 -3.61 22.63 6.18
N ALA A 511 -4.30 22.91 5.06
CA ALA A 511 -5.70 23.32 5.07
C ALA A 511 -6.60 22.23 5.67
N HIS A 512 -6.36 20.97 5.29
CA HIS A 512 -7.08 19.85 5.87
C HIS A 512 -6.70 19.61 7.35
N TYR A 513 -5.45 19.80 7.78
CA TYR A 513 -5.11 19.78 9.23
C TYR A 513 -5.94 20.78 10.04
N GLY A 514 -6.17 21.98 9.50
CA GLY A 514 -7.04 22.98 10.11
C GLY A 514 -8.46 22.47 10.35
N GLN A 515 -9.02 21.68 9.42
CA GLN A 515 -10.37 21.12 9.58
C GLN A 515 -10.40 19.84 10.44
N GLU A 516 -9.51 18.87 10.19
CA GLU A 516 -9.52 17.53 10.81
C GLU A 516 -9.09 17.55 12.29
N THR A 517 -8.11 18.38 12.65
CA THR A 517 -7.49 18.41 14.00
C THR A 517 -7.43 19.81 14.61
N GLY A 518 -8.15 20.77 14.03
CA GLY A 518 -8.19 22.17 14.47
C GLY A 518 -8.81 22.40 15.85
N ALA A 519 -8.34 23.44 16.55
CA ALA A 519 -8.98 23.88 17.80
C ALA A 519 -10.38 24.48 17.60
N HIS A 520 -10.70 24.95 16.37
CA HIS A 520 -11.98 25.58 15.99
C HIS A 520 -12.43 26.69 16.96
N ALA A 521 -11.47 27.46 17.46
CA ALA A 521 -11.61 28.39 18.57
C ALA A 521 -11.71 29.85 18.09
N THR A 522 -12.89 30.24 17.64
CA THR A 522 -13.19 31.60 17.16
C THR A 522 -12.88 32.67 18.20
N GLY A 523 -12.07 33.65 17.82
CA GLY A 523 -11.74 34.81 18.65
C GLY A 523 -10.57 34.61 19.62
N TRP A 524 -9.78 33.55 19.47
CA TRP A 524 -8.43 33.48 20.04
C TRP A 524 -7.46 34.38 19.26
N ASP A 525 -6.29 34.68 19.84
CA ASP A 525 -5.27 35.55 19.21
C ASP A 525 -4.62 34.91 17.96
N VAL A 526 -4.66 33.57 17.84
CA VAL A 526 -4.23 32.81 16.66
C VAL A 526 -5.46 32.58 15.76
N PRO A 527 -5.42 32.94 14.46
CA PRO A 527 -6.56 32.77 13.57
C PRO A 527 -6.82 31.30 13.25
N GLU A 528 -8.07 30.93 12.97
CA GLU A 528 -8.52 29.52 12.87
C GLU A 528 -7.71 28.66 11.87
N TRP A 529 -7.31 29.23 10.74
CA TRP A 529 -6.44 28.54 9.75
C TRP A 529 -5.03 28.16 10.26
N ARG A 530 -4.61 28.68 11.42
CA ARG A 530 -3.37 28.34 12.16
C ARG A 530 -3.63 27.59 13.48
N GLN A 531 -4.81 26.99 13.63
CA GLN A 531 -5.20 26.20 14.80
C GLN A 531 -5.19 24.68 14.55
N GLY A 532 -4.75 24.22 13.36
CA GLY A 532 -4.59 22.80 13.03
C GLY A 532 -3.58 22.07 13.93
N LEU A 533 -3.64 20.74 13.95
CA LEU A 533 -2.80 19.87 14.80
C LEU A 533 -2.99 20.09 16.32
N TYR A 534 -4.07 20.74 16.74
CA TYR A 534 -4.39 20.93 18.17
C TYR A 534 -4.84 19.63 18.83
N TRP A 535 -5.61 18.80 18.13
CA TRP A 535 -6.06 17.50 18.62
C TRP A 535 -5.20 16.35 18.07
N LEU A 536 -4.56 15.61 18.98
CA LEU A 536 -3.80 14.40 18.66
C LEU A 536 -4.66 13.11 18.69
N ARG A 537 -5.68 13.10 19.55
CA ARG A 537 -6.59 11.98 19.82
C ARG A 537 -8.04 12.48 19.79
N GLU A 538 -8.95 11.64 19.31
CA GLU A 538 -10.38 11.96 19.19
C GLU A 538 -10.99 12.37 20.53
N ILE A 539 -11.72 13.48 20.53
CA ILE A 539 -12.24 14.13 21.75
C ILE A 539 -13.19 13.17 22.50
N GLY A 540 -12.79 12.76 23.69
CA GLY A 540 -13.56 11.86 24.57
C GLY A 540 -13.09 10.41 24.56
N TRP A 541 -12.08 10.07 23.75
CA TRP A 541 -11.45 8.74 23.74
C TRP A 541 -10.10 8.74 24.45
N THR A 542 -9.71 7.55 24.91
CA THR A 542 -8.46 7.26 25.61
C THR A 542 -8.07 5.81 25.33
N GLU A 543 -6.83 5.43 25.59
CA GLU A 543 -6.39 4.03 25.43
C GLU A 543 -7.09 3.06 26.41
N GLU A 544 -7.72 3.57 27.49
CA GLU A 544 -8.60 2.79 28.37
C GLU A 544 -9.98 2.47 27.75
N SER A 545 -10.32 3.04 26.59
CA SER A 545 -11.63 2.89 25.95
C SER A 545 -11.71 1.61 25.09
N SER A 546 -12.48 0.62 25.52
CA SER A 546 -12.70 -0.64 24.79
C SER A 546 -13.92 -0.62 23.84
N GLY A 547 -13.83 -1.32 22.70
CA GLY A 547 -15.00 -1.71 21.89
C GLY A 547 -15.81 -0.56 21.27
N GLY A 548 -15.17 0.57 20.97
CA GLY A 548 -15.80 1.74 20.35
C GLY A 548 -15.72 1.72 18.82
N TYR A 549 -14.52 1.94 18.30
CA TYR A 549 -14.21 1.86 16.86
C TYR A 549 -13.51 0.54 16.56
N GLY A 550 -14.09 -0.25 15.65
CA GLY A 550 -13.53 -1.52 15.21
C GLY A 550 -14.59 -2.44 14.61
N ALA A 551 -14.35 -2.90 13.39
CA ALA A 551 -15.04 -4.04 12.80
C ALA A 551 -14.34 -5.30 13.33
N CYS A 552 -14.78 -5.80 14.50
CA CYS A 552 -14.07 -6.85 15.24
C CYS A 552 -14.75 -8.24 15.17
N ASP A 553 -15.89 -8.36 14.49
CA ASP A 553 -16.64 -9.62 14.35
C ASP A 553 -16.33 -10.30 13.01
N ALA A 554 -15.27 -11.11 13.02
CA ALA A 554 -14.85 -11.97 11.89
C ALA A 554 -16.03 -12.74 11.29
N GLY A 555 -16.92 -13.29 12.12
CA GLY A 555 -18.07 -14.09 11.66
C GLY A 555 -19.12 -13.32 10.85
N ASN A 556 -18.98 -12.00 10.70
CA ASN A 556 -19.83 -11.15 9.89
C ASN A 556 -19.05 -10.16 8.97
N SER A 557 -17.72 -10.21 8.91
CA SER A 557 -16.92 -9.27 8.11
C SER A 557 -15.53 -9.81 7.74
N TRP A 558 -15.25 -9.90 6.44
CA TRP A 558 -13.91 -10.26 5.93
C TRP A 558 -12.85 -9.24 6.37
N ALA A 559 -13.21 -7.95 6.54
CA ALA A 559 -12.28 -6.92 7.01
C ALA A 559 -11.89 -7.12 8.50
N ALA A 560 -12.69 -7.86 9.26
CA ALA A 560 -12.38 -8.28 10.63
C ALA A 560 -11.54 -9.58 10.67
N GLU A 561 -11.43 -10.30 9.56
CA GLU A 561 -10.53 -11.44 9.36
C GLU A 561 -9.17 -10.96 8.82
N ALA A 562 -9.17 -10.04 7.85
CA ALA A 562 -7.98 -9.43 7.26
C ALA A 562 -7.24 -8.47 8.22
N TRP A 563 -7.96 -7.69 9.02
CA TRP A 563 -7.38 -6.74 9.99
C TRP A 563 -7.98 -6.94 11.38
N PRO A 564 -7.66 -8.05 12.06
CA PRO A 564 -8.35 -8.47 13.28
C PRO A 564 -8.08 -7.51 14.45
N CYS A 565 -9.13 -7.10 15.15
CA CYS A 565 -9.01 -6.26 16.34
C CYS A 565 -8.21 -6.96 17.45
N ALA A 566 -7.20 -6.27 17.97
CA ALA A 566 -6.46 -6.64 19.18
C ALA A 566 -7.36 -6.68 20.42
N ILE A 567 -6.91 -7.42 21.44
CA ILE A 567 -7.65 -7.68 22.67
C ILE A 567 -6.84 -7.15 23.87
N ASN A 568 -7.47 -6.33 24.69
CA ASN A 568 -6.91 -5.81 25.94
C ASN A 568 -6.79 -6.89 27.03
N ASP A 569 -5.98 -6.63 28.06
CA ASP A 569 -5.83 -7.48 29.26
C ASP A 569 -7.16 -7.84 29.97
N ASP A 570 -8.22 -7.03 29.80
CA ASP A 570 -9.55 -7.29 30.36
C ASP A 570 -10.44 -8.21 29.51
N GLY A 571 -9.99 -8.56 28.30
CA GLY A 571 -10.71 -9.37 27.32
C GLY A 571 -11.64 -8.58 26.37
N GLY A 572 -11.65 -7.25 26.45
CA GLY A 572 -12.34 -6.38 25.48
C GLY A 572 -11.47 -6.05 24.26
N TYR A 573 -12.08 -5.73 23.12
CA TYR A 573 -11.33 -5.28 21.94
C TYR A 573 -10.73 -3.87 22.15
N LYS A 574 -9.51 -3.64 21.65
CA LYS A 574 -8.93 -2.29 21.50
C LYS A 574 -9.84 -1.41 20.62
N SER A 575 -9.82 -0.10 20.86
CA SER A 575 -10.60 0.88 20.09
C SER A 575 -9.70 1.68 19.14
N TYR A 576 -10.02 1.61 17.86
CA TYR A 576 -9.33 2.29 16.77
C TYR A 576 -9.96 3.66 16.51
N PHE A 577 -10.09 4.48 17.56
CA PHE A 577 -10.58 5.86 17.47
C PHE A 577 -9.56 6.77 16.77
N GLY A 578 -9.97 7.99 16.42
CA GLY A 578 -9.14 8.95 15.70
C GLY A 578 -7.81 9.25 16.41
N ARG A 579 -6.68 8.99 15.74
CA ARG A 579 -5.33 9.40 16.18
C ARG A 579 -4.56 10.09 15.04
N GLY A 580 -3.64 10.98 15.39
CA GLY A 580 -2.79 11.70 14.45
C GLY A 580 -3.52 12.76 13.61
N ALA A 581 -2.77 13.39 12.71
CA ALA A 581 -3.16 14.55 11.91
C ALA A 581 -4.34 14.27 10.96
N LYS A 582 -4.52 13.00 10.55
CA LYS A 582 -5.65 12.53 9.73
C LYS A 582 -6.84 12.04 10.55
N GLN A 583 -6.73 11.93 11.87
CA GLN A 583 -7.67 11.19 12.74
C GLN A 583 -7.92 9.78 12.19
N LEU A 584 -6.83 9.03 11.98
CA LEU A 584 -6.87 7.64 11.51
C LEU A 584 -7.75 6.82 12.45
N SER A 585 -8.74 6.14 11.87
CA SER A 585 -9.83 5.46 12.59
C SER A 585 -10.16 4.12 11.94
N TRP A 586 -10.63 3.14 12.72
CA TRP A 586 -10.95 1.75 12.34
C TRP A 586 -9.77 0.84 12.03
N ASN A 587 -9.85 -0.42 12.51
CA ASN A 587 -8.87 -1.49 12.27
C ASN A 587 -8.50 -1.67 10.79
N TYR A 588 -9.48 -1.60 9.89
CA TYR A 588 -9.26 -1.71 8.44
C TYR A 588 -8.54 -0.51 7.79
N ASN A 589 -8.22 0.54 8.55
CA ASN A 589 -7.25 1.58 8.14
C ASN A 589 -5.93 1.48 8.93
N TYR A 590 -5.97 1.08 10.20
CA TYR A 590 -4.75 0.83 11.00
C TYR A 590 -3.93 -0.35 10.45
N GLY A 591 -4.57 -1.40 9.94
CA GLY A 591 -3.90 -2.56 9.33
C GLY A 591 -3.10 -2.20 8.07
N PRO A 592 -3.71 -1.61 7.02
CA PRO A 592 -2.99 -1.14 5.84
C PRO A 592 -1.93 -0.06 6.14
N PHE A 593 -2.20 0.83 7.10
CA PHE A 593 -1.18 1.79 7.54
C PHE A 593 -0.01 1.08 8.26
N SER A 594 -0.28 0.06 9.07
CA SER A 594 0.75 -0.78 9.69
C SER A 594 1.60 -1.48 8.61
N GLN A 595 0.96 -2.01 7.56
CA GLN A 595 1.64 -2.65 6.43
C GLN A 595 2.62 -1.68 5.74
N ALA A 596 2.20 -0.45 5.47
CA ALA A 596 3.08 0.58 4.90
C ALA A 596 4.21 1.02 5.86
N MET A 597 3.98 0.99 7.18
CA MET A 597 4.96 1.44 8.17
C MET A 597 5.98 0.37 8.58
N TYR A 598 5.57 -0.90 8.68
CA TYR A 598 6.33 -1.98 9.31
C TYR A 598 6.42 -3.28 8.47
N SER A 599 5.84 -3.29 7.27
CA SER A 599 5.65 -4.48 6.43
C SER A 599 4.76 -5.57 7.06
N ASP A 600 4.01 -5.23 8.12
CA ASP A 600 3.08 -6.12 8.79
C ASP A 600 1.79 -5.39 9.22
N ILE A 601 0.64 -6.06 9.15
CA ILE A 601 -0.67 -5.50 9.52
C ILE A 601 -0.88 -5.33 11.04
N TYR A 602 -0.10 -5.99 11.88
CA TYR A 602 -0.40 -6.19 13.29
C TYR A 602 0.19 -5.15 14.22
N THR A 603 1.37 -4.57 13.92
CA THR A 603 2.04 -3.59 14.80
C THR A 603 1.09 -2.48 15.28
N LEU A 604 0.33 -1.85 14.38
CA LEU A 604 -0.63 -0.79 14.74
C LEU A 604 -2.04 -1.32 15.04
N LEU A 605 -2.32 -2.61 14.86
CA LEU A 605 -3.52 -3.24 15.42
C LEU A 605 -3.34 -3.54 16.91
N GLU A 606 -2.17 -4.05 17.32
CA GLU A 606 -1.83 -4.36 18.71
C GLU A 606 -1.37 -3.13 19.50
N ALA A 607 -0.68 -2.16 18.88
CA ALA A 607 -0.22 -0.91 19.50
C ALA A 607 -0.71 0.37 18.75
N PRO A 608 -2.03 0.59 18.59
CA PRO A 608 -2.58 1.74 17.87
C PRO A 608 -2.20 3.10 18.48
N GLU A 609 -1.85 3.15 19.77
CA GLU A 609 -1.33 4.32 20.46
C GLU A 609 -0.08 4.94 19.77
N LEU A 610 0.74 4.14 19.08
CA LEU A 610 1.91 4.61 18.33
C LEU A 610 1.55 5.64 17.24
N VAL A 611 0.32 5.60 16.71
CA VAL A 611 -0.21 6.56 15.71
C VAL A 611 -0.41 7.97 16.30
N ALA A 612 -0.43 8.11 17.62
CA ALA A 612 -0.41 9.41 18.30
C ALA A 612 1.02 9.76 18.78
N ASP A 613 1.69 8.81 19.42
CA ASP A 613 2.86 9.12 20.27
C ASP A 613 4.22 9.11 19.53
N THR A 614 4.21 8.91 18.21
CA THR A 614 5.42 8.86 17.36
C THR A 614 5.23 9.69 16.07
N TRP A 615 6.24 9.77 15.19
CA TRP A 615 6.14 10.46 13.89
C TRP A 615 5.04 9.90 12.96
N LEU A 616 4.49 8.73 13.28
CA LEU A 616 3.26 8.21 12.66
C LEU A 616 2.06 9.16 12.78
N ASN A 617 2.07 10.07 13.77
CA ASN A 617 1.04 11.09 13.92
C ASN A 617 0.96 12.04 12.71
N LEU A 618 2.03 12.19 11.93
CA LEU A 618 2.05 12.94 10.67
C LEU A 618 2.20 12.01 9.45
N ALA A 619 2.79 10.82 9.60
CA ALA A 619 2.81 9.85 8.50
C ALA A 619 1.41 9.33 8.13
N SER A 620 0.49 9.26 9.10
CA SER A 620 -0.91 8.84 8.85
C SER A 620 -1.68 9.78 7.92
N SER A 621 -1.31 11.06 7.82
CA SER A 621 -1.88 11.98 6.84
C SER A 621 -1.20 11.91 5.48
N ILE A 622 0.13 11.80 5.42
CA ILE A 622 0.85 11.62 4.15
C ILE A 622 0.48 10.27 3.50
N PHE A 623 0.32 9.21 4.29
CA PHE A 623 -0.25 7.94 3.84
C PHE A 623 -1.59 8.13 3.13
N PHE A 624 -2.57 8.76 3.79
CA PHE A 624 -3.87 9.04 3.18
C PHE A 624 -3.81 10.00 1.98
N PHE A 625 -2.74 10.80 1.88
CA PHE A 625 -2.51 11.73 0.77
C PHE A 625 -2.01 11.02 -0.49
N VAL A 626 -1.15 10.00 -0.35
CA VAL A 626 -0.55 9.25 -1.47
C VAL A 626 -1.29 7.94 -1.80
N TYR A 627 -1.95 7.32 -0.82
CA TYR A 627 -2.60 6.01 -0.99
C TYR A 627 -4.00 6.13 -1.61
N PRO A 628 -4.26 5.62 -2.83
CA PRO A 628 -5.58 5.68 -3.45
C PRO A 628 -6.58 4.71 -2.79
N GLN A 629 -7.87 5.02 -2.89
CA GLN A 629 -8.94 4.15 -2.40
C GLN A 629 -10.06 4.04 -3.45
N PRO A 630 -9.87 3.23 -4.51
CA PRO A 630 -10.81 3.08 -5.62
C PRO A 630 -12.27 2.96 -5.17
N PRO A 631 -13.19 3.74 -5.77
CA PRO A 631 -13.02 4.57 -6.97
C PRO A 631 -12.41 5.98 -6.74
N LYS A 632 -11.83 6.28 -5.57
CA LYS A 632 -11.13 7.55 -5.30
C LYS A 632 -9.64 7.50 -5.70
N PRO A 633 -9.08 8.56 -6.29
CA PRO A 633 -7.63 8.68 -6.50
C PRO A 633 -6.93 9.00 -5.17
N SER A 634 -5.59 9.00 -5.20
CA SER A 634 -4.82 9.67 -4.16
C SER A 634 -5.04 11.19 -4.23
N ILE A 635 -4.74 11.91 -3.14
CA ILE A 635 -4.75 13.38 -3.16
C ILE A 635 -3.56 13.91 -3.98
N LEU A 636 -2.43 13.20 -3.98
CA LEU A 636 -1.27 13.57 -4.79
C LEU A 636 -1.60 13.58 -6.30
N HIS A 637 -2.29 12.56 -6.82
CA HIS A 637 -2.66 12.45 -8.24
C HIS A 637 -3.63 13.54 -8.71
N VAL A 638 -4.40 14.16 -7.80
CA VAL A 638 -5.25 15.32 -8.09
C VAL A 638 -4.43 16.62 -8.17
N ILE A 639 -3.31 16.70 -7.46
CA ILE A 639 -2.47 17.91 -7.32
C ILE A 639 -1.34 17.93 -8.34
N ASP A 640 -0.74 16.78 -8.62
CA ASP A 640 0.38 16.64 -9.56
C ASP A 640 -0.08 16.46 -11.02
N GLY A 641 -1.39 16.27 -11.24
CA GLY A 641 -2.05 16.27 -12.53
C GLY A 641 -2.20 14.91 -13.22
N THR A 642 -1.78 13.78 -12.61
CA THR A 642 -1.92 12.45 -13.26
C THR A 642 -3.36 11.94 -13.32
N TRP A 643 -4.23 12.36 -12.38
CA TRP A 643 -5.66 12.04 -12.45
C TRP A 643 -6.39 12.96 -13.45
N GLU A 644 -6.48 12.51 -14.71
CA GLU A 644 -7.35 13.13 -15.73
C GLU A 644 -8.80 12.60 -15.62
N PRO A 645 -9.80 13.42 -15.25
CA PRO A 645 -11.18 12.94 -15.04
C PRO A 645 -11.84 12.51 -16.35
N ASN A 646 -12.43 11.31 -16.36
CA ASN A 646 -13.07 10.75 -17.55
C ASN A 646 -14.57 11.13 -17.63
N SER A 647 -15.30 10.58 -18.61
CA SER A 647 -16.71 10.93 -18.83
C SER A 647 -17.67 10.50 -17.71
N VAL A 648 -17.29 9.55 -16.84
CA VAL A 648 -18.02 9.16 -15.62
C VAL A 648 -17.76 10.17 -14.50
N ASP A 649 -16.51 10.60 -14.33
CA ASP A 649 -16.12 11.60 -13.33
C ASP A 649 -16.78 12.94 -13.63
N LEU A 650 -16.65 13.42 -14.88
CA LEU A 650 -17.25 14.66 -15.37
C LEU A 650 -18.78 14.64 -15.33
N ALA A 651 -19.42 13.47 -15.53
CA ALA A 651 -20.87 13.32 -15.35
C ALA A 651 -21.33 13.41 -13.88
N ASN A 652 -20.40 13.27 -12.94
CA ASN A 652 -20.59 13.51 -11.50
C ASN A 652 -19.98 14.85 -11.05
N ASN A 653 -19.68 15.78 -11.98
CA ASN A 653 -19.05 17.07 -11.72
C ASN A 653 -17.68 16.98 -11.01
N LEU A 654 -16.96 15.85 -11.11
CA LEU A 654 -15.62 15.69 -10.54
C LEU A 654 -14.59 16.30 -11.50
N THR A 655 -13.96 17.40 -11.09
CA THR A 655 -12.99 18.20 -11.87
C THR A 655 -11.77 18.55 -11.01
N PRO A 656 -10.55 18.69 -11.58
CA PRO A 656 -9.35 18.91 -10.77
C PRO A 656 -9.42 20.22 -9.98
N GLY A 657 -8.99 20.17 -8.72
CA GLY A 657 -9.05 21.30 -7.79
C GLY A 657 -9.28 20.85 -6.34
N PHE A 658 -9.14 21.80 -5.41
CA PHE A 658 -9.27 21.54 -3.97
C PHE A 658 -10.63 20.96 -3.54
N GLY A 659 -11.71 21.23 -4.27
CA GLY A 659 -13.02 20.64 -4.00
C GLY A 659 -13.01 19.10 -4.04
N VAL A 660 -12.24 18.52 -4.96
CA VAL A 660 -12.10 17.06 -5.08
C VAL A 660 -11.31 16.47 -3.91
N THR A 661 -10.32 17.18 -3.35
CA THR A 661 -9.56 16.67 -2.19
C THR A 661 -10.43 16.60 -0.94
N THR A 662 -11.35 17.56 -0.77
CA THR A 662 -12.41 17.50 0.25
C THR A 662 -13.37 16.32 0.02
N ASN A 663 -13.71 16.02 -1.24
CA ASN A 663 -14.56 14.88 -1.59
C ASN A 663 -13.89 13.53 -1.30
N ILE A 664 -12.59 13.40 -1.58
CA ILE A 664 -11.77 12.21 -1.22
C ILE A 664 -11.80 12.00 0.30
N ILE A 665 -11.61 13.05 1.10
CA ILE A 665 -11.55 12.96 2.57
C ILE A 665 -12.93 12.64 3.18
N ASN A 666 -13.98 13.41 2.87
CA ASN A 666 -15.28 13.30 3.57
C ASN A 666 -16.52 13.55 2.68
N GLY A 667 -16.42 13.24 1.38
CA GLY A 667 -17.43 13.60 0.38
C GLY A 667 -18.86 13.14 0.65
N ALA A 668 -19.04 12.01 1.32
CA ALA A 668 -20.37 11.53 1.71
C ALA A 668 -21.10 12.51 2.67
N ILE A 669 -20.36 13.18 3.55
CA ILE A 669 -20.91 14.06 4.59
C ILE A 669 -20.80 15.55 4.21
N GLU A 670 -19.82 15.94 3.40
CA GLU A 670 -19.53 17.35 3.06
C GLU A 670 -19.97 17.75 1.64
N CYS A 671 -19.96 16.83 0.67
CA CYS A 671 -20.20 17.12 -0.75
C CYS A 671 -21.58 16.61 -1.23
N SER A 672 -21.94 16.86 -2.50
CA SER A 672 -23.21 16.42 -3.10
C SER A 672 -24.48 17.00 -2.42
N LYS A 673 -24.45 18.28 -2.01
CA LYS A 673 -25.52 18.94 -1.25
C LYS A 673 -26.27 20.05 -2.03
N GLY A 674 -25.73 20.53 -3.15
CA GLY A 674 -26.28 21.66 -3.93
C GLY A 674 -26.03 23.06 -3.32
N THR A 675 -25.36 23.10 -2.17
CA THR A 675 -24.80 24.27 -1.49
C THR A 675 -23.58 23.79 -0.71
N GLU A 676 -22.56 24.61 -0.53
CA GLU A 676 -21.36 24.19 0.21
C GLU A 676 -21.70 23.87 1.67
N ASP A 677 -21.13 22.80 2.23
CA ASP A 677 -21.23 22.52 3.67
C ASP A 677 -20.23 23.38 4.44
N TYR A 678 -20.62 23.89 5.61
CA TYR A 678 -19.80 24.77 6.44
C TYR A 678 -18.40 24.21 6.76
N ARG A 679 -18.21 22.89 6.80
CA ARG A 679 -16.90 22.25 7.00
C ARG A 679 -16.01 22.36 5.75
N SER A 680 -16.62 22.29 4.57
CA SER A 680 -15.94 22.56 3.30
C SER A 680 -15.67 24.07 3.16
N GLU A 681 -16.60 24.95 3.55
CA GLU A 681 -16.34 26.41 3.63
C GLU A 681 -15.09 26.73 4.48
N TYR A 682 -14.92 26.07 5.64
CA TYR A 682 -13.71 26.18 6.45
C TYR A 682 -12.46 25.65 5.74
N ARG A 683 -12.50 24.46 5.13
CA ARG A 683 -11.39 23.92 4.31
C ARG A 683 -10.97 24.91 3.22
N ILE A 684 -11.93 25.54 2.55
CA ILE A 684 -11.70 26.52 1.47
C ILE A 684 -11.02 27.79 2.01
N GLU A 685 -11.48 28.37 3.13
CA GLU A 685 -10.74 29.50 3.72
C GLU A 685 -9.32 29.06 4.11
N TYR A 686 -9.15 27.90 4.75
CA TYR A 686 -7.84 27.47 5.21
C TYR A 686 -6.87 27.24 4.03
N TYR A 687 -7.33 26.67 2.91
CA TYR A 687 -6.55 26.52 1.68
C TYR A 687 -6.19 27.85 1.04
N GLN A 688 -7.12 28.81 0.97
CA GLN A 688 -6.81 30.16 0.48
C GLN A 688 -5.77 30.88 1.36
N ARG A 689 -5.63 30.52 2.64
CA ARG A 689 -4.62 31.08 3.55
C ARG A 689 -3.27 30.35 3.46
N THR A 690 -3.27 29.03 3.32
CA THR A 690 -2.02 28.26 3.18
C THR A 690 -1.40 28.43 1.79
N ALA A 691 -2.20 28.57 0.73
CA ALA A 691 -1.72 28.93 -0.61
C ALA A 691 -1.05 30.31 -0.63
N ASP A 692 -1.67 31.33 -0.04
CA ASP A 692 -1.12 32.69 0.15
C ASP A 692 0.16 32.68 1.01
N TYR A 693 0.33 31.70 1.91
CA TYR A 693 1.56 31.51 2.69
C TYR A 693 2.69 30.86 1.88
N PHE A 694 2.39 29.85 1.07
CA PHE A 694 3.38 29.06 0.33
C PHE A 694 3.72 29.62 -1.08
N ASP A 695 3.14 30.76 -1.47
CA ASP A 695 3.25 31.38 -2.80
C ASP A 695 2.70 30.47 -3.92
N VAL A 696 1.56 29.81 -3.66
CA VAL A 696 0.84 28.95 -4.60
C VAL A 696 -0.22 29.77 -5.35
N GLU A 697 -0.13 29.85 -6.68
CA GLU A 697 -1.20 30.43 -7.49
C GLU A 697 -2.43 29.50 -7.46
N ILE A 698 -3.59 30.06 -7.09
CA ILE A 698 -4.89 29.41 -7.29
C ILE A 698 -5.48 29.94 -8.61
N PRO A 699 -5.60 29.12 -9.66
CA PRO A 699 -6.23 29.52 -10.92
C PRO A 699 -7.66 30.04 -10.72
N ALA A 700 -8.06 31.01 -11.55
CA ALA A 700 -9.40 31.62 -11.47
C ALA A 700 -10.55 30.67 -11.87
N ASP A 701 -10.21 29.47 -12.34
CA ASP A 701 -11.06 28.36 -12.75
C ASP A 701 -10.77 27.05 -11.98
N GLU A 702 -9.95 27.08 -10.91
CA GLU A 702 -9.84 25.94 -9.98
C GLU A 702 -11.11 25.83 -9.13
N GLU A 703 -11.75 24.65 -9.14
CA GLU A 703 -12.93 24.40 -8.31
C GLU A 703 -12.51 24.11 -6.86
N LEU A 704 -12.90 25.00 -5.96
CA LEU A 704 -12.56 24.94 -4.54
C LEU A 704 -13.66 24.24 -3.72
N GLY A 705 -14.91 24.31 -4.17
CA GLY A 705 -16.06 23.73 -3.48
C GLY A 705 -16.38 22.31 -3.94
N CYS A 706 -17.20 21.61 -3.16
CA CYS A 706 -17.72 20.30 -3.53
C CYS A 706 -19.25 20.19 -3.41
N ALA A 707 -19.96 21.32 -3.23
CA ALA A 707 -21.41 21.43 -3.20
C ALA A 707 -22.13 20.57 -4.25
N ASP A 708 -21.73 20.70 -5.51
CA ASP A 708 -22.34 20.04 -6.67
C ASP A 708 -21.58 18.78 -7.14
N MET A 709 -20.45 18.44 -6.51
CA MET A 709 -19.71 17.21 -6.82
C MET A 709 -20.47 15.98 -6.33
N GLY A 710 -20.63 14.99 -7.20
CA GLY A 710 -21.14 13.66 -6.87
C GLY A 710 -20.12 12.84 -6.07
N GLN A 711 -20.49 11.60 -5.75
CA GLN A 711 -19.54 10.62 -5.23
C GLN A 711 -18.77 9.97 -6.40
N PHE A 712 -17.53 9.55 -6.16
CA PHE A 712 -16.76 8.72 -7.08
C PHE A 712 -17.49 7.40 -7.42
N GLN A 713 -17.29 6.88 -8.63
CA GLN A 713 -18.02 5.72 -9.16
C GLN A 713 -17.09 4.75 -9.90
N THR A 714 -17.44 3.47 -9.89
CA THR A 714 -16.79 2.44 -10.70
C THR A 714 -16.80 2.86 -12.18
N GLY A 715 -15.64 2.77 -12.84
CA GLY A 715 -15.44 3.25 -14.21
C GLY A 715 -15.06 4.74 -14.34
N GLY A 716 -14.97 5.49 -13.23
CA GLY A 716 -14.20 6.75 -13.19
C GLY A 716 -12.69 6.48 -13.38
N ALA A 717 -11.91 7.51 -13.69
CA ALA A 717 -10.48 7.38 -14.00
C ALA A 717 -9.65 6.82 -12.83
N ALA A 718 -10.14 6.98 -11.60
CA ALA A 718 -9.53 6.43 -10.39
C ALA A 718 -10.19 5.13 -9.89
N SER A 719 -10.97 4.46 -10.75
CA SER A 719 -11.53 3.12 -10.50
C SER A 719 -10.47 2.03 -10.73
N LEU A 720 -9.29 2.20 -10.13
CA LEU A 720 -8.08 1.41 -10.38
C LEU A 720 -8.24 -0.04 -9.88
N ASP A 721 -7.87 -1.02 -10.71
CA ASP A 721 -7.87 -2.43 -10.33
C ASP A 721 -6.59 -2.80 -9.55
N ILE A 722 -6.55 -2.50 -8.23
CA ILE A 722 -5.35 -2.60 -7.37
C ILE A 722 -5.47 -3.60 -6.20
N TYR A 723 -6.53 -4.42 -6.21
CA TYR A 723 -6.76 -5.48 -5.22
C TYR A 723 -6.79 -6.84 -5.91
N TRP A 724 -6.36 -7.88 -5.21
CA TRP A 724 -6.49 -9.25 -5.70
C TRP A 724 -7.80 -9.87 -5.22
N ASP A 725 -8.58 -10.44 -6.14
CA ASP A 725 -9.68 -11.36 -5.82
C ASP A 725 -9.52 -12.68 -6.61
N LYS A 726 -10.21 -13.71 -6.15
CA LYS A 726 -10.24 -15.04 -6.75
C LYS A 726 -10.58 -14.98 -8.24
N ASP A 727 -9.77 -15.62 -9.08
CA ASP A 727 -10.20 -15.96 -10.43
C ASP A 727 -11.17 -17.17 -10.39
N TRP A 728 -12.24 -17.05 -11.17
CA TRP A 728 -13.29 -18.06 -11.34
C TRP A 728 -13.10 -18.85 -12.65
N GLY A 729 -11.93 -18.72 -13.27
CA GLY A 729 -11.46 -19.52 -14.39
C GLY A 729 -11.30 -21.02 -14.06
N TRP A 730 -10.91 -21.75 -15.09
CA TRP A 730 -10.88 -23.22 -15.10
C TRP A 730 -9.53 -23.71 -15.60
N SER A 731 -8.90 -24.59 -14.84
CA SER A 731 -7.67 -25.31 -15.24
C SER A 731 -7.95 -26.81 -15.34
N ALA A 732 -7.22 -27.51 -16.22
CA ALA A 732 -7.30 -28.96 -16.32
C ALA A 732 -6.41 -29.67 -15.28
N ASP A 733 -5.47 -28.93 -14.70
CA ASP A 733 -4.28 -29.47 -14.05
C ASP A 733 -4.34 -29.37 -12.51
N THR A 734 -5.39 -28.74 -11.98
CA THR A 734 -5.65 -28.53 -10.54
C THR A 734 -6.66 -29.54 -9.98
N PRO A 735 -6.65 -29.86 -8.67
CA PRO A 735 -7.45 -30.95 -8.10
C PRO A 735 -8.98 -30.86 -8.25
N ASP A 736 -9.54 -29.65 -8.24
CA ASP A 736 -10.98 -29.39 -8.39
C ASP A 736 -11.35 -28.73 -9.73
N ASN A 737 -10.37 -28.48 -10.60
CA ASN A 737 -10.45 -27.76 -11.87
C ASN A 737 -10.65 -26.23 -11.78
N GLY A 738 -10.44 -25.60 -10.61
CA GLY A 738 -10.30 -24.13 -10.52
C GLY A 738 -9.00 -23.62 -11.14
N SER A 739 -8.85 -22.32 -11.37
CA SER A 739 -7.61 -21.77 -11.95
C SER A 739 -6.40 -21.71 -11.01
N TYR A 740 -6.62 -21.68 -9.69
CA TYR A 740 -5.58 -21.50 -8.66
C TYR A 740 -4.81 -20.18 -8.84
N ALA A 741 -5.53 -19.17 -9.33
CA ALA A 741 -5.03 -17.83 -9.61
C ALA A 741 -5.93 -16.76 -8.97
N CYS A 742 -5.37 -15.58 -8.76
CA CYS A 742 -6.14 -14.35 -8.51
C CYS A 742 -6.06 -13.39 -9.72
N GLN A 743 -6.94 -12.40 -9.73
CA GLN A 743 -7.04 -11.35 -10.74
C GLN A 743 -7.19 -9.97 -10.07
N LEU A 744 -6.80 -8.91 -10.78
CA LEU A 744 -6.94 -7.53 -10.30
C LEU A 744 -8.41 -7.08 -10.31
N VAL A 745 -8.82 -6.35 -9.27
CA VAL A 745 -10.17 -5.76 -9.10
C VAL A 745 -10.15 -4.39 -8.42
N ASN A 746 -11.10 -3.53 -8.79
CA ASN A 746 -11.26 -2.15 -8.32
C ASN A 746 -12.09 -1.97 -7.04
N TYR A 747 -12.28 -3.04 -6.25
CA TYR A 747 -12.93 -2.99 -4.94
C TYR A 747 -12.02 -3.60 -3.88
N GLN A 748 -12.02 -3.00 -2.69
CA GLN A 748 -11.15 -3.41 -1.59
C GLN A 748 -11.39 -4.87 -1.19
N THR A 749 -10.33 -5.67 -1.18
CA THR A 749 -10.29 -7.03 -0.62
C THR A 749 -9.27 -7.11 0.52
N ALA A 750 -8.95 -8.33 0.99
CA ALA A 750 -7.89 -8.57 1.97
C ALA A 750 -6.47 -8.44 1.39
N TYR A 751 -6.33 -8.33 0.06
CA TYR A 751 -5.08 -8.49 -0.68
C TYR A 751 -4.92 -7.34 -1.67
N SER A 752 -3.78 -6.64 -1.68
CA SER A 752 -3.54 -5.51 -2.59
C SER A 752 -2.31 -5.72 -3.46
N ALA A 753 -2.43 -5.44 -4.77
CA ALA A 753 -1.32 -5.44 -5.71
C ALA A 753 -0.31 -4.28 -5.47
N LEU A 754 -0.52 -3.50 -4.42
CA LEU A 754 0.45 -2.55 -3.87
C LEU A 754 1.40 -3.17 -2.83
N ASN A 755 1.13 -4.41 -2.40
CA ASN A 755 1.97 -5.19 -1.50
C ASN A 755 2.56 -6.39 -2.26
N GLU A 756 3.88 -6.55 -2.24
CA GLU A 756 4.54 -7.73 -2.82
C GLU A 756 4.10 -9.03 -2.11
N GLY A 757 3.79 -10.07 -2.89
CA GLY A 757 3.36 -11.37 -2.40
C GLY A 757 1.92 -11.42 -1.86
N ASP A 758 1.13 -10.34 -1.97
CA ASP A 758 -0.31 -10.41 -1.69
C ASP A 758 -1.06 -11.27 -2.74
N TYR A 759 -0.50 -11.46 -3.94
CA TYR A 759 -1.02 -12.45 -4.90
C TYR A 759 -0.95 -13.87 -4.34
N ALA A 760 0.20 -14.28 -3.79
CA ALA A 760 0.39 -15.60 -3.20
C ALA A 760 -0.58 -15.83 -2.02
N LYS A 761 -0.74 -14.81 -1.15
CA LYS A 761 -1.72 -14.81 -0.05
C LYS A 761 -3.16 -14.90 -0.56
N CYS A 762 -3.47 -14.25 -1.69
CA CYS A 762 -4.78 -14.34 -2.33
C CYS A 762 -5.07 -15.75 -2.85
N VAL A 763 -4.09 -16.43 -3.46
CA VAL A 763 -4.23 -17.81 -3.93
C VAL A 763 -4.39 -18.77 -2.75
N GLU A 764 -3.48 -18.74 -1.77
CA GLU A 764 -3.53 -19.57 -0.56
C GLU A 764 -4.84 -19.37 0.23
N GLY A 765 -5.30 -18.13 0.35
CA GLY A 765 -6.57 -17.81 1.04
C GLY A 765 -7.84 -18.19 0.28
N ASN A 766 -7.76 -18.59 -1.00
CA ASN A 766 -8.92 -18.91 -1.84
C ASN A 766 -8.97 -20.34 -2.39
N PHE A 767 -7.88 -21.12 -2.34
CA PHE A 767 -7.76 -22.44 -2.96
C PHE A 767 -7.13 -23.46 -1.99
N ASP A 768 -7.33 -24.76 -2.25
CA ASP A 768 -6.86 -25.86 -1.40
C ASP A 768 -5.39 -26.20 -1.73
N MET A 769 -4.49 -25.27 -1.41
CA MET A 769 -3.06 -25.32 -1.79
C MET A 769 -2.10 -24.94 -0.65
N THR A 770 -0.81 -25.12 -0.88
CA THR A 770 0.29 -24.67 -0.01
C THR A 770 1.46 -24.19 -0.86
N THR A 771 2.07 -23.08 -0.47
CA THR A 771 3.25 -22.54 -1.17
C THR A 771 4.52 -23.31 -0.81
N ASP A 772 5.35 -23.66 -1.80
CA ASP A 772 6.75 -24.05 -1.61
C ASP A 772 7.64 -22.80 -1.64
N TYR A 773 8.39 -22.54 -0.56
CA TYR A 773 9.27 -21.38 -0.45
C TYR A 773 10.74 -21.65 -0.83
N GLN A 774 11.03 -22.80 -1.45
CA GLN A 774 12.35 -23.20 -1.96
C GLN A 774 12.41 -23.31 -3.50
N ASP A 775 11.25 -23.21 -4.18
CA ASP A 775 11.08 -23.30 -5.64
C ASP A 775 10.61 -21.98 -6.23
#